data_AF-A0A6C0TXE5-F1
#
_entry.id   AF-A0A6C0TXE5-F1
#
_cell.length_a   1.000
_cell.length_b   1.000
_cell.length_c   1.000
_cell.angle_alpha   90.00
_cell.angle_beta   90.00
_cell.angle_gamma   90.00
#
_symmetry.space_group_name_H-M   'P 1'
#
loop_
_entity.id
_entity.type
_entity.pdbx_description
1 polymer ?
#
loop_
_entity_poly.entity_id
_entity_poly.type
_entity_poly.pdbx_seq_one_letter_code
_entity_poly.pdbx_strand_id
1 'polypeptide(L)'
;MSNEHYLNNPLIHRDRRLGRRHSTWVTQFDCTGLRPLIICRGPIRKEAMDVFTEMGITHFGILLSEKDSIVYQSALAPELRSLTDPDRVHRVPDYSGANKEEREQRIAQIISIARDNDYNAIFAGYGFMAEDESMVAAMERAGLNFIGPCSRTVHDAGLKDEAKRTALEAGVSVTPGIDNATALTLLKKYPDLAALEGLCREHDLAVDRALLEDPSISLEDKADDVLAASYAKGIDLYTVDELCATLTEAVLRMQADYPENRVRLKAISGGGGKGQRILGIGQAERTPELVREILNEVKTTGAGDNKNVLVELNIETTRHQEIQVIGNGDWCVTLGGRDCSLQMHEQKLLEVSVTVESLAAAIQQAEAAGQTTEAAVLRQDLVTLEEMEDEAGRFGAAVGLDSVSTFECIVDRDKHFFMEMNTRIQVEHRVTELCYALKFSNPDKEDDFFVVESLVEAMVLLAAHGPRLPRPTRVLRHNDAVEARLNATNQALQPSAGGVIEFWSDALQGEIRDDQGISLHNPDTDVFMKYTLAGAYDSNIALLLTVGDSRLDSYEKMAETIRRTRMRGKDLATNLEFHYGLVNWFIGQNINARPTTRFIVPYLTAVGALKDQANNIDLQYAWKTLCRAQLADHGEAAASALANSLELKQTLLLRPLQRLLDEAHMLSGWLSINRDCYTLIEGKLCWNENPVELLADTYHFLNMDYIPGAPASRMIWRHDHEILQQALDFYAELNNRLDAPDWIALNDLLQTSQAPEGVSDETWTQIRSAHKGYQSGLDILAVLPSIAETTAFYDLSVNQDLSIHIPDALLDSELQNRMAKVLAPPPMAKSDEILAVSGGMFYGRESPQHDLYVQEGDHFEAGDPLYIVEVMKMFNKVYAPFAGTIDKVLVDTDGVIISKGQPLFKITPDEKIEIVSPEAVSARRREFTAGFLQQII
;
A
#
# COMPACT_ATOMS: atom_id res chain seq x y z
N MET A 1 3.15 -11.73 -28.00
CA MET A 1 1.72 -11.29 -27.99
C MET A 1 1.49 -10.41 -26.76
N SER A 2 0.53 -9.47 -26.76
CA SER A 2 0.39 -8.50 -25.65
C SER A 2 0.16 -9.13 -24.26
N ASN A 3 -0.41 -10.34 -24.20
CA ASN A 3 -0.64 -11.06 -22.95
C ASN A 3 0.48 -12.05 -22.56
N GLU A 4 1.54 -12.19 -23.36
CA GLU A 4 2.49 -13.31 -23.26
C GLU A 4 3.27 -13.34 -21.95
N HIS A 5 3.84 -12.19 -21.55
CA HIS A 5 4.64 -12.09 -20.33
C HIS A 5 3.79 -12.16 -19.06
N TYR A 6 2.53 -11.74 -19.12
CA TYR A 6 1.58 -11.89 -18.02
C TYR A 6 1.21 -13.36 -17.81
N LEU A 7 0.72 -14.03 -18.86
CA LEU A 7 0.18 -15.40 -18.75
C LEU A 7 1.25 -16.49 -18.58
N ASN A 8 2.52 -16.18 -18.84
CA ASN A 8 3.61 -17.16 -18.82
C ASN A 8 4.82 -16.68 -18.01
N ASN A 9 4.62 -15.82 -17.00
CA ASN A 9 5.70 -15.44 -16.09
C ASN A 9 6.18 -16.67 -15.31
N PRO A 10 7.45 -17.12 -15.50
CA PRO A 10 7.95 -18.35 -14.86
C PRO A 10 8.13 -18.24 -13.34
N LEU A 11 8.06 -17.02 -12.78
CA LEU A 11 8.09 -16.81 -11.33
C LEU A 11 6.75 -17.14 -10.67
N ILE A 12 5.65 -17.12 -11.44
CA ILE A 12 4.26 -17.26 -10.98
C ILE A 12 3.64 -18.56 -11.50
N HIS A 13 3.77 -18.84 -12.80
CA HIS A 13 3.07 -19.91 -13.49
C HIS A 13 3.92 -21.16 -13.70
N ARG A 14 3.35 -22.34 -13.39
CA ARG A 14 4.00 -23.65 -13.60
C ARG A 14 2.99 -24.80 -13.66
N ASP A 15 3.45 -25.99 -14.06
CA ASP A 15 2.63 -27.20 -13.94
C ASP A 15 2.67 -27.75 -12.49
N ARG A 16 1.52 -27.67 -11.80
CA ARG A 16 1.35 -28.08 -10.39
C ARG A 16 0.64 -29.44 -10.25
N ARG A 17 0.49 -30.20 -11.34
CA ARG A 17 -0.20 -31.51 -11.34
C ARG A 17 0.65 -32.61 -10.70
N LEU A 18 0.49 -32.83 -9.39
CA LEU A 18 1.17 -33.90 -8.67
C LEU A 18 0.77 -35.30 -9.15
N GLY A 19 -0.48 -35.51 -9.59
CA GLY A 19 -0.94 -36.79 -10.15
C GLY A 19 -0.24 -37.22 -11.45
N ARG A 20 0.49 -36.32 -12.13
CA ARG A 20 1.28 -36.65 -13.35
C ARG A 20 2.73 -37.04 -13.04
N ARG A 21 3.15 -36.98 -11.79
CA ARG A 21 4.53 -37.30 -11.39
C ARG A 21 4.74 -38.83 -11.40
N HIS A 22 5.98 -39.26 -11.60
CA HIS A 22 6.31 -40.69 -11.65
C HIS A 22 6.36 -41.35 -10.27
N SER A 23 6.50 -40.57 -9.20
CA SER A 23 6.56 -41.07 -7.84
C SER A 23 5.17 -41.43 -7.32
N THR A 24 5.01 -42.69 -6.90
CA THR A 24 3.78 -43.13 -6.23
C THR A 24 3.50 -42.33 -4.97
N TRP A 25 4.54 -41.97 -4.22
CA TRP A 25 4.40 -41.15 -3.01
C TRP A 25 3.93 -39.74 -3.35
N VAL A 26 4.45 -39.09 -4.39
CA VAL A 26 4.00 -37.75 -4.79
C VAL A 26 2.56 -37.79 -5.32
N THR A 27 2.22 -38.78 -6.14
CA THR A 27 0.89 -38.88 -6.77
C THR A 27 -0.26 -39.05 -5.77
N GLN A 28 0.02 -39.46 -4.53
CA GLN A 28 -1.02 -39.62 -3.51
C GLN A 28 -1.59 -38.29 -3.00
N PHE A 29 -0.89 -37.17 -3.26
CA PHE A 29 -1.27 -35.80 -2.93
C PHE A 29 -1.95 -35.08 -4.09
N ASP A 30 -2.43 -35.83 -5.08
CA ASP A 30 -3.18 -35.28 -6.19
C ASP A 30 -4.48 -34.62 -5.71
N CYS A 31 -4.79 -33.46 -6.28
CA CYS A 31 -5.93 -32.63 -5.87
C CYS A 31 -6.97 -32.44 -6.99
N THR A 32 -6.84 -33.13 -8.13
CA THR A 32 -7.76 -32.91 -9.28
C THR A 32 -9.22 -33.25 -8.99
N GLY A 33 -9.49 -33.99 -7.91
CA GLY A 33 -10.84 -34.31 -7.45
C GLY A 33 -11.53 -33.22 -6.63
N LEU A 34 -10.83 -32.15 -6.25
CA LEU A 34 -11.43 -31.01 -5.57
C LEU A 34 -12.34 -30.23 -6.52
N ARG A 35 -13.38 -29.64 -5.94
CA ARG A 35 -14.37 -28.80 -6.62
C ARG A 35 -14.65 -27.54 -5.82
N PRO A 36 -13.71 -26.56 -5.80
CA PRO A 36 -13.83 -25.39 -4.94
C PRO A 36 -14.88 -24.38 -5.43
N LEU A 37 -15.57 -23.73 -4.50
CA LEU A 37 -16.29 -22.49 -4.73
C LEU A 37 -15.47 -21.33 -4.14
N ILE A 38 -15.09 -20.37 -4.99
CA ILE A 38 -14.34 -19.18 -4.60
C ILE A 38 -15.31 -18.08 -4.16
N ILE A 39 -15.19 -17.61 -2.92
CA ILE A 39 -16.12 -16.62 -2.33
C ILE A 39 -15.47 -15.26 -2.02
N CYS A 40 -14.24 -15.03 -2.48
CA CYS A 40 -13.58 -13.72 -2.50
C CYS A 40 -13.65 -13.06 -3.87
N ARG A 41 -13.21 -11.81 -3.99
CA ARG A 41 -12.90 -11.10 -5.25
C ARG A 41 -11.44 -10.65 -5.23
N GLY A 42 -10.98 -9.93 -6.24
CA GLY A 42 -9.64 -9.36 -6.17
C GLY A 42 -8.59 -10.12 -6.97
N PRO A 43 -7.32 -9.68 -6.90
CA PRO A 43 -6.20 -10.41 -7.48
C PRO A 43 -6.14 -11.86 -6.96
N ILE A 44 -6.43 -12.08 -5.68
CA ILE A 44 -6.48 -13.41 -5.05
C ILE A 44 -7.49 -14.38 -5.67
N ARG A 45 -8.63 -13.89 -6.20
CA ARG A 45 -9.57 -14.75 -6.92
C ARG A 45 -8.94 -15.22 -8.22
N LYS A 46 -8.35 -14.30 -8.99
CA LYS A 46 -7.69 -14.62 -10.27
C LYS A 46 -6.52 -15.59 -10.05
N GLU A 47 -5.71 -15.35 -9.04
CA GLU A 47 -4.64 -16.25 -8.62
C GLU A 47 -5.19 -17.65 -8.30
N ALA A 48 -6.23 -17.76 -7.46
CA ALA A 48 -6.80 -19.06 -7.10
C ALA A 48 -7.29 -19.81 -8.34
N MET A 49 -7.92 -19.12 -9.30
CA MET A 49 -8.32 -19.72 -10.57
C MET A 49 -7.13 -20.27 -11.38
N ASP A 50 -6.01 -19.53 -11.42
CA ASP A 50 -4.79 -19.96 -12.10
C ASP A 50 -4.18 -21.17 -11.40
N VAL A 51 -3.96 -21.09 -10.08
CA VAL A 51 -3.39 -22.17 -9.27
C VAL A 51 -4.25 -23.43 -9.35
N PHE A 52 -5.57 -23.33 -9.24
CA PHE A 52 -6.47 -24.48 -9.40
C PHE A 52 -6.33 -25.12 -10.78
N THR A 53 -6.30 -24.30 -11.84
CA THR A 53 -6.11 -24.79 -13.22
C THR A 53 -4.75 -25.49 -13.39
N GLU A 54 -3.69 -24.91 -12.83
CA GLU A 54 -2.33 -25.44 -12.83
C GLU A 54 -2.19 -26.73 -12.03
N MET A 55 -2.96 -26.90 -10.96
CA MET A 55 -3.08 -28.15 -10.19
C MET A 55 -3.94 -29.20 -10.89
N GLY A 56 -4.65 -28.83 -11.97
CA GLY A 56 -5.56 -29.71 -12.70
C GLY A 56 -6.97 -29.81 -12.11
N ILE A 57 -7.34 -28.90 -11.20
CA ILE A 57 -8.70 -28.73 -10.70
C ILE A 57 -9.52 -28.03 -11.79
N THR A 58 -10.34 -28.78 -12.52
CA THR A 58 -11.08 -28.27 -13.68
C THR A 58 -12.50 -27.80 -13.37
N HIS A 59 -13.01 -28.07 -12.17
CA HIS A 59 -14.39 -27.76 -11.77
C HIS A 59 -14.40 -26.88 -10.51
N PHE A 60 -14.14 -25.59 -10.68
CA PHE A 60 -14.34 -24.59 -9.64
C PHE A 60 -15.44 -23.60 -10.04
N GLY A 61 -16.13 -23.08 -9.05
CA GLY A 61 -17.12 -22.01 -9.19
C GLY A 61 -16.66 -20.72 -8.54
N ILE A 62 -17.38 -19.65 -8.84
CA ILE A 62 -17.16 -18.35 -8.19
C ILE A 62 -18.47 -17.77 -7.70
N LEU A 63 -18.39 -17.02 -6.61
CA LEU A 63 -19.44 -16.14 -6.14
C LEU A 63 -19.23 -14.75 -6.76
N LEU A 64 -20.27 -14.15 -7.34
CA LEU A 64 -20.22 -12.82 -7.93
C LEU A 64 -21.22 -11.90 -7.26
N SER A 65 -20.74 -10.85 -6.62
CA SER A 65 -21.58 -9.83 -6.01
C SER A 65 -22.28 -8.97 -7.06
N GLU A 66 -23.55 -8.65 -6.86
CA GLU A 66 -24.28 -7.70 -7.70
C GLU A 66 -23.71 -6.28 -7.60
N LYS A 67 -22.99 -5.95 -6.51
CA LYS A 67 -22.23 -4.69 -6.41
C LYS A 67 -21.07 -4.65 -7.41
N ASP A 68 -20.53 -5.79 -7.85
CA ASP A 68 -19.52 -5.85 -8.91
C ASP A 68 -20.16 -5.70 -10.31
N SER A 69 -21.44 -6.05 -10.51
CA SER A 69 -22.06 -6.12 -11.86
C SER A 69 -23.13 -5.08 -12.20
N ILE A 70 -23.87 -4.53 -11.24
CA ILE A 70 -25.04 -3.68 -11.53
C ILE A 70 -24.74 -2.18 -11.42
N VAL A 71 -23.86 -1.78 -10.50
CA VAL A 71 -23.65 -0.36 -10.16
C VAL A 71 -22.93 0.41 -11.28
N TYR A 72 -22.07 -0.26 -12.07
CA TYR A 72 -21.25 0.38 -13.10
C TYR A 72 -21.37 -0.37 -14.43
N GLN A 73 -21.90 0.30 -15.46
CA GLN A 73 -21.94 -0.26 -16.82
C GLN A 73 -20.52 -0.67 -17.26
N SER A 74 -20.36 -1.91 -17.73
CA SER A 74 -19.08 -2.47 -18.22
C SER A 74 -18.03 -2.78 -17.14
N ALA A 75 -18.37 -2.77 -15.85
CA ALA A 75 -17.47 -3.17 -14.75
C ALA A 75 -17.49 -4.67 -14.44
N LEU A 76 -17.76 -5.53 -15.43
CA LEU A 76 -17.68 -6.98 -15.26
C LEU A 76 -16.29 -7.36 -14.72
N ALA A 77 -16.27 -8.18 -13.67
CA ALA A 77 -15.04 -8.67 -13.07
C ALA A 77 -14.15 -9.31 -14.17
N PRO A 78 -12.94 -8.79 -14.42
CA PRO A 78 -12.19 -9.12 -15.65
C PRO A 78 -11.81 -10.60 -15.76
N GLU A 79 -11.59 -11.26 -14.64
CA GLU A 79 -11.26 -12.68 -14.56
C GLU A 79 -12.37 -13.59 -15.12
N LEU A 80 -13.63 -13.12 -15.17
CA LEU A 80 -14.75 -13.84 -15.79
C LEU A 80 -14.49 -14.17 -17.27
N ARG A 81 -13.64 -13.40 -17.94
CA ARG A 81 -13.25 -13.64 -19.34
C ARG A 81 -12.53 -14.98 -19.53
N SER A 82 -11.93 -15.52 -18.46
CA SER A 82 -11.23 -16.81 -18.47
C SER A 82 -12.14 -17.99 -18.12
N LEU A 83 -13.34 -17.74 -17.56
CA LEU A 83 -14.31 -18.78 -17.24
C LEU A 83 -15.13 -19.11 -18.50
N THR A 84 -14.97 -20.35 -18.99
CA THR A 84 -15.67 -20.82 -20.20
C THR A 84 -17.08 -21.32 -19.93
N ASP A 85 -17.43 -21.58 -18.67
CA ASP A 85 -18.71 -22.15 -18.25
C ASP A 85 -19.47 -21.14 -17.36
N PRO A 86 -20.49 -20.46 -17.90
CA PRO A 86 -21.23 -19.44 -17.15
C PRO A 86 -22.09 -20.00 -16.02
N ASP A 87 -22.42 -21.30 -16.05
CA ASP A 87 -23.20 -21.95 -14.98
C ASP A 87 -22.40 -22.08 -13.67
N ARG A 88 -21.10 -21.75 -13.71
CA ARG A 88 -20.20 -21.73 -12.54
C ARG A 88 -20.08 -20.36 -11.88
N VAL A 89 -20.85 -19.37 -12.34
CA VAL A 89 -20.88 -18.00 -11.80
C VAL A 89 -22.16 -17.79 -11.01
N HIS A 90 -22.03 -17.72 -9.69
CA HIS A 90 -23.17 -17.69 -8.77
C HIS A 90 -23.39 -16.28 -8.23
N ARG A 91 -24.48 -15.64 -8.64
CA ARG A 91 -24.79 -14.25 -8.27
C ARG A 91 -25.38 -14.15 -6.86
N VAL A 92 -24.90 -13.15 -6.13
CA VAL A 92 -25.35 -12.82 -4.77
C VAL A 92 -25.48 -11.30 -4.60
N PRO A 93 -26.39 -10.79 -3.75
CA PRO A 93 -26.46 -9.35 -3.48
C PRO A 93 -25.11 -8.72 -3.05
N ASP A 94 -24.34 -9.43 -2.24
CA ASP A 94 -23.02 -9.02 -1.74
C ASP A 94 -22.26 -10.24 -1.16
N TYR A 95 -21.03 -10.06 -0.66
CA TYR A 95 -20.21 -11.18 -0.17
C TYR A 95 -20.45 -11.58 1.30
N SER A 96 -21.01 -10.71 2.16
CA SER A 96 -20.96 -10.90 3.64
C SER A 96 -22.28 -10.67 4.39
N GLY A 97 -23.26 -10.00 3.81
CA GLY A 97 -24.42 -9.42 4.50
C GLY A 97 -24.06 -8.11 5.23
N ALA A 98 -25.00 -7.16 5.30
CA ALA A 98 -24.79 -5.88 5.98
C ALA A 98 -24.99 -5.94 7.50
N ASN A 99 -25.73 -6.95 7.98
CA ASN A 99 -26.02 -7.20 9.39
C ASN A 99 -25.93 -8.71 9.69
N LYS A 100 -26.13 -9.09 10.96
CA LYS A 100 -26.02 -10.49 11.41
C LYS A 100 -27.02 -11.41 10.70
N GLU A 101 -28.29 -11.01 10.56
CA GLU A 101 -29.33 -11.81 9.92
C GLU A 101 -29.01 -12.03 8.43
N GLU A 102 -28.62 -10.97 7.72
CA GLU A 102 -28.18 -11.07 6.32
C GLU A 102 -26.93 -11.92 6.15
N ARG A 103 -26.00 -11.90 7.13
CA ARG A 103 -24.81 -12.74 7.12
C ARG A 103 -25.17 -14.22 7.28
N GLU A 104 -26.03 -14.55 8.23
CA GLU A 104 -26.52 -15.92 8.40
C GLU A 104 -27.25 -16.41 7.13
N GLN A 105 -28.06 -15.55 6.51
CA GLN A 105 -28.69 -15.83 5.22
C GLN A 105 -27.66 -16.03 4.11
N ARG A 106 -26.60 -15.20 4.06
CA ARG A 106 -25.51 -15.31 3.09
C ARG A 106 -24.76 -16.63 3.21
N ILE A 107 -24.44 -17.03 4.44
CA ILE A 107 -23.79 -18.31 4.76
C ILE A 107 -24.68 -19.47 4.27
N ALA A 108 -25.97 -19.46 4.60
CA ALA A 108 -26.91 -20.48 4.15
C ALA A 108 -27.03 -20.54 2.61
N GLN A 109 -27.01 -19.38 1.94
CA GLN A 109 -27.04 -19.30 0.49
C GLN A 109 -25.77 -19.90 -0.14
N ILE A 110 -24.58 -19.60 0.39
CA ILE A 110 -23.31 -20.18 -0.08
C ILE A 110 -23.33 -21.71 0.05
N ILE A 111 -23.81 -22.24 1.18
CA ILE A 111 -23.94 -23.69 1.40
C ILE A 111 -24.93 -24.31 0.40
N SER A 112 -26.06 -23.65 0.12
CA SER A 112 -27.01 -24.14 -0.90
C SER A 112 -26.35 -24.19 -2.28
N ILE A 113 -25.69 -23.10 -2.70
CA ILE A 113 -24.97 -23.03 -3.97
C ILE A 113 -23.93 -24.16 -4.07
N ALA A 114 -23.17 -24.40 -2.99
CA ALA A 114 -22.19 -25.48 -2.95
C ALA A 114 -22.82 -26.86 -3.19
N ARG A 115 -23.93 -27.15 -2.50
CA ARG A 115 -24.65 -28.42 -2.63
C ARG A 115 -25.30 -28.60 -3.99
N ASP A 116 -25.96 -27.55 -4.50
CA ASP A 116 -26.72 -27.60 -5.75
C ASP A 116 -25.82 -27.75 -6.99
N ASN A 117 -24.54 -27.35 -6.88
CA ASN A 117 -23.57 -27.36 -7.98
C ASN A 117 -22.38 -28.32 -7.77
N ASP A 118 -22.48 -29.21 -6.79
CA ASP A 118 -21.48 -30.23 -6.47
C ASP A 118 -20.08 -29.65 -6.12
N TYR A 119 -20.03 -28.51 -5.45
CA TYR A 119 -18.79 -28.01 -4.86
C TYR A 119 -18.53 -28.71 -3.52
N ASN A 120 -17.28 -29.13 -3.30
CA ASN A 120 -16.86 -29.86 -2.10
C ASN A 120 -15.85 -29.09 -1.24
N ALA A 121 -15.43 -27.90 -1.68
CA ALA A 121 -14.51 -27.06 -0.95
C ALA A 121 -14.86 -25.57 -1.11
N ILE A 122 -14.45 -24.74 -0.16
CA ILE A 122 -14.63 -23.28 -0.20
C ILE A 122 -13.26 -22.62 -0.11
N PHE A 123 -12.99 -21.65 -0.99
CA PHE A 123 -11.82 -20.78 -0.89
C PHE A 123 -12.27 -19.34 -0.64
N ALA A 124 -11.88 -18.79 0.51
CA ALA A 124 -12.30 -17.45 0.96
C ALA A 124 -11.24 -16.36 0.76
N GLY A 125 -10.02 -16.71 0.36
CA GLY A 125 -8.94 -15.73 0.16
C GLY A 125 -8.74 -14.82 1.37
N TYR A 126 -8.79 -13.50 1.13
CA TYR A 126 -8.75 -12.48 2.19
C TYR A 126 -9.95 -11.52 2.12
N GLY A 127 -10.20 -10.84 3.24
CA GLY A 127 -11.33 -9.92 3.41
C GLY A 127 -12.68 -10.64 3.55
N PHE A 128 -13.77 -9.88 3.53
CA PHE A 128 -15.13 -10.37 3.68
C PHE A 128 -15.32 -11.25 4.94
N MET A 129 -15.59 -12.55 4.75
CA MET A 129 -15.83 -13.51 5.83
C MET A 129 -14.66 -14.50 6.00
N ALA A 130 -13.48 -14.21 5.43
CA ALA A 130 -12.34 -15.15 5.47
C ALA A 130 -11.87 -15.50 6.91
N GLU A 131 -12.11 -14.62 7.87
CA GLU A 131 -11.79 -14.79 9.31
C GLU A 131 -13.08 -14.92 10.17
N ASP A 132 -14.22 -15.25 9.56
CA ASP A 132 -15.49 -15.41 10.26
C ASP A 132 -15.66 -16.87 10.74
N GLU A 133 -15.43 -17.10 12.04
CA GLU A 133 -15.56 -18.40 12.70
C GLU A 133 -16.89 -19.08 12.38
N SER A 134 -17.99 -18.33 12.44
CA SER A 134 -19.34 -18.87 12.30
C SER A 134 -19.61 -19.35 10.86
N MET A 135 -19.06 -18.66 9.87
CA MET A 135 -19.04 -19.09 8.48
C MET A 135 -18.23 -20.38 8.31
N VAL A 136 -16.98 -20.41 8.80
CA VAL A 136 -16.11 -21.59 8.67
C VAL A 136 -16.75 -22.81 9.32
N ALA A 137 -17.23 -22.68 10.56
CA ALA A 137 -17.91 -23.75 11.29
C ALA A 137 -19.18 -24.24 10.56
N ALA A 138 -19.90 -23.34 9.87
CA ALA A 138 -21.07 -23.72 9.07
C ALA A 138 -20.69 -24.51 7.82
N MET A 139 -19.57 -24.16 7.16
CA MET A 139 -19.06 -24.91 6.01
C MET A 139 -18.59 -26.32 6.41
N GLU A 140 -17.85 -26.43 7.52
CA GLU A 140 -17.39 -27.71 8.06
C GLU A 140 -18.56 -28.62 8.43
N ARG A 141 -19.59 -28.10 9.14
CA ARG A 141 -20.82 -28.84 9.45
C ARG A 141 -21.60 -29.26 8.20
N ALA A 142 -21.47 -28.51 7.10
CA ALA A 142 -22.08 -28.84 5.82
C ALA A 142 -21.30 -29.92 5.05
N GLY A 143 -20.12 -30.34 5.53
CA GLY A 143 -19.24 -31.32 4.89
C GLY A 143 -18.38 -30.73 3.77
N LEU A 144 -18.15 -29.41 3.78
CA LEU A 144 -17.30 -28.73 2.81
C LEU A 144 -15.89 -28.58 3.38
N ASN A 145 -14.87 -28.86 2.58
CA ASN A 145 -13.48 -28.59 2.95
C ASN A 145 -13.23 -27.08 2.90
N PHE A 146 -12.88 -26.47 4.01
CA PHE A 146 -12.46 -25.07 4.01
C PHE A 146 -10.98 -24.97 3.63
N ILE A 147 -10.68 -24.23 2.56
CA ILE A 147 -9.30 -23.97 2.11
C ILE A 147 -8.80 -22.74 2.87
N GLY A 148 -8.45 -22.96 4.13
CA GLY A 148 -8.04 -21.97 5.14
C GLY A 148 -7.99 -22.62 6.52
N PRO A 149 -7.67 -21.88 7.60
CA PRO A 149 -7.67 -22.44 8.95
C PRO A 149 -9.07 -22.92 9.38
N CYS A 150 -9.14 -24.00 10.18
CA CYS A 150 -10.41 -24.51 10.71
C CYS A 150 -11.08 -23.53 11.69
N SER A 151 -12.38 -23.72 11.96
CA SER A 151 -13.15 -22.79 12.78
C SER A 151 -12.57 -22.62 14.20
N ARG A 152 -12.02 -23.69 14.76
CA ARG A 152 -11.34 -23.66 16.07
C ARG A 152 -10.12 -22.74 16.02
N THR A 153 -9.23 -22.89 15.04
CA THR A 153 -8.06 -22.02 14.92
C THR A 153 -8.45 -20.56 14.65
N VAL A 154 -9.51 -20.33 13.85
CA VAL A 154 -10.05 -18.98 13.63
C VAL A 154 -10.55 -18.36 14.93
N HIS A 155 -11.17 -19.15 15.81
CA HIS A 155 -11.60 -18.71 17.13
C HIS A 155 -10.40 -18.39 18.04
N ASP A 156 -9.57 -19.41 18.31
CA ASP A 156 -8.48 -19.38 19.29
C ASP A 156 -7.43 -18.29 18.97
N ALA A 157 -7.21 -18.00 17.69
CA ALA A 157 -6.25 -16.99 17.23
C ALA A 157 -6.89 -15.65 16.83
N GLY A 158 -8.20 -15.60 16.58
CA GLY A 158 -8.89 -14.42 16.05
C GLY A 158 -9.42 -13.46 17.12
N LEU A 159 -9.76 -13.96 18.31
CA LEU A 159 -10.18 -13.13 19.43
C LEU A 159 -8.95 -12.52 20.13
N LYS A 160 -8.84 -11.18 20.14
CA LYS A 160 -7.62 -10.47 20.57
C LYS A 160 -7.18 -10.77 22.00
N ASP A 161 -8.12 -11.01 22.89
CA ASP A 161 -7.87 -11.41 24.28
C ASP A 161 -7.43 -12.88 24.37
N GLU A 162 -8.14 -13.81 23.73
CA GLU A 162 -7.75 -15.23 23.68
C GLU A 162 -6.39 -15.45 23.00
N ALA A 163 -6.14 -14.76 21.89
CA ALA A 163 -4.87 -14.81 21.17
C ALA A 163 -3.72 -14.29 22.04
N LYS A 164 -3.94 -13.23 22.82
CA LYS A 164 -2.92 -12.71 23.73
C LYS A 164 -2.64 -13.61 24.92
N ARG A 165 -3.67 -14.21 25.51
CA ARG A 165 -3.50 -15.23 26.57
C ARG A 165 -2.69 -16.41 26.04
N THR A 166 -3.09 -16.93 24.88
CA THR A 166 -2.36 -18.02 24.21
C THR A 166 -0.93 -17.62 23.88
N ALA A 167 -0.70 -16.38 23.47
CA ALA A 167 0.64 -15.85 23.23
C ALA A 167 1.48 -15.85 24.50
N LEU A 168 0.96 -15.33 25.62
CA LEU A 168 1.64 -15.33 26.91
C LEU A 168 1.96 -16.75 27.39
N GLU A 169 1.02 -17.69 27.28
CA GLU A 169 1.21 -19.10 27.64
C GLU A 169 2.25 -19.79 26.75
N ALA A 170 2.27 -19.46 25.46
CA ALA A 170 3.26 -19.95 24.51
C ALA A 170 4.63 -19.29 24.67
N GLY A 171 4.78 -18.29 25.56
CA GLY A 171 6.01 -17.54 25.77
C GLY A 171 6.33 -16.54 24.66
N VAL A 172 5.31 -16.00 24.00
CA VAL A 172 5.39 -14.95 22.99
C VAL A 172 5.37 -13.58 23.65
N SER A 173 6.20 -12.66 23.15
CA SER A 173 6.25 -11.29 23.64
C SER A 173 4.97 -10.54 23.22
N VAL A 174 4.20 -10.01 24.17
CA VAL A 174 3.02 -9.17 23.91
C VAL A 174 3.22 -7.77 24.48
N THR A 175 2.53 -6.78 23.92
CA THR A 175 2.57 -5.41 24.47
C THR A 175 2.16 -5.42 25.94
N PRO A 176 2.96 -4.86 26.86
CA PRO A 176 2.60 -4.80 28.28
C PRO A 176 1.25 -4.13 28.49
N GLY A 177 0.40 -4.74 29.30
CA GLY A 177 -0.96 -4.26 29.49
C GLY A 177 -1.89 -5.22 30.21
N ILE A 178 -3.18 -4.91 30.19
CA ILE A 178 -4.27 -5.85 30.48
C ILE A 178 -5.20 -5.97 29.28
N ASP A 179 -5.73 -7.18 29.10
CA ASP A 179 -6.63 -7.57 28.01
C ASP A 179 -7.99 -8.08 28.51
N ASN A 180 -8.16 -8.28 29.82
CA ASN A 180 -9.35 -8.88 30.44
C ASN A 180 -10.10 -7.92 31.39
N ALA A 181 -10.21 -6.64 31.03
CA ALA A 181 -10.77 -5.61 31.92
C ALA A 181 -12.21 -5.90 32.37
N THR A 182 -13.01 -6.58 31.54
CA THR A 182 -14.37 -7.01 31.88
C THR A 182 -14.39 -8.15 32.89
N ALA A 183 -13.52 -9.15 32.76
CA ALA A 183 -13.35 -10.20 33.76
C ALA A 183 -12.95 -9.62 35.12
N LEU A 184 -11.94 -8.74 35.13
CA LEU A 184 -11.51 -8.05 36.34
C LEU A 184 -12.63 -7.22 36.98
N THR A 185 -13.46 -6.57 36.15
CA THR A 185 -14.63 -5.82 36.64
C THR A 185 -15.68 -6.74 37.25
N LEU A 186 -15.93 -7.90 36.64
CA LEU A 186 -16.87 -8.89 37.17
C LEU A 186 -16.35 -9.46 38.50
N LEU A 187 -15.07 -9.80 38.59
CA LEU A 187 -14.46 -10.37 39.79
C LEU A 187 -14.37 -9.39 40.96
N LYS A 188 -14.30 -8.07 40.71
CA LYS A 188 -14.45 -7.07 41.79
C LYS A 188 -15.81 -7.16 42.49
N LYS A 189 -16.85 -7.60 41.78
CA LYS A 189 -18.22 -7.73 42.28
C LYS A 189 -18.53 -9.15 42.76
N TYR A 190 -17.95 -10.14 42.10
CA TYR A 190 -18.12 -11.58 42.36
C TYR A 190 -16.74 -12.26 42.50
N PRO A 191 -16.10 -12.17 43.68
CA PRO A 191 -14.66 -12.41 43.84
C PRO A 191 -14.22 -13.87 43.88
N ASP A 192 -15.15 -14.82 43.83
CA ASP A 192 -14.84 -16.25 43.93
C ASP A 192 -15.79 -17.09 43.07
N LEU A 193 -15.43 -18.37 42.89
CA LEU A 193 -16.20 -19.32 42.11
C LEU A 193 -17.65 -19.47 42.61
N ALA A 194 -17.86 -19.46 43.93
CA ALA A 194 -19.20 -19.60 44.50
C ALA A 194 -20.10 -18.41 44.15
N ALA A 195 -19.52 -17.20 44.09
CA ALA A 195 -20.19 -15.99 43.65
C ALA A 195 -20.54 -16.04 42.15
N LEU A 196 -19.61 -16.51 41.29
CA LEU A 196 -19.87 -16.69 39.85
C LEU A 196 -20.95 -17.75 39.58
N GLU A 197 -20.93 -18.88 40.29
CA GLU A 197 -22.00 -19.89 40.23
C GLU A 197 -23.34 -19.36 40.74
N GLY A 198 -23.30 -18.50 41.78
CA GLY A 198 -24.45 -17.76 42.27
C GLY A 198 -25.06 -16.89 41.16
N LEU A 199 -24.22 -16.15 40.46
CA LEU A 199 -24.61 -15.26 39.37
C LEU A 199 -25.20 -16.03 38.18
N CYS A 200 -24.57 -17.15 37.80
CA CYS A 200 -25.09 -18.03 36.75
C CYS A 200 -26.49 -18.55 37.08
N ARG A 201 -26.74 -18.90 38.35
CA ARG A 201 -28.07 -19.34 38.80
C ARG A 201 -29.09 -18.21 38.85
N GLU A 202 -28.68 -17.02 39.29
CA GLU A 202 -29.55 -15.83 39.39
C GLU A 202 -30.06 -15.41 38.01
N HIS A 203 -29.18 -15.38 37.02
CA HIS A 203 -29.51 -14.95 35.67
C HIS A 203 -29.78 -16.09 34.70
N ASP A 204 -29.76 -17.36 35.15
CA ASP A 204 -29.98 -18.56 34.32
C ASP A 204 -29.03 -18.57 33.10
N LEU A 205 -27.74 -18.36 33.35
CA LEU A 205 -26.68 -18.33 32.34
C LEU A 205 -26.27 -19.75 31.98
N ALA A 206 -26.22 -20.03 30.68
CA ALA A 206 -25.80 -21.32 30.14
C ALA A 206 -24.27 -21.40 30.07
N VAL A 207 -23.65 -21.72 31.21
CA VAL A 207 -22.19 -21.97 31.32
C VAL A 207 -21.96 -23.46 31.56
N ASP A 208 -20.97 -24.05 30.91
CA ASP A 208 -20.59 -25.44 31.16
C ASP A 208 -20.03 -25.58 32.58
N ARG A 209 -20.69 -26.41 33.39
CA ARG A 209 -20.24 -26.68 34.76
C ARG A 209 -18.88 -27.37 34.80
N ALA A 210 -18.54 -28.16 33.77
CA ALA A 210 -17.24 -28.80 33.70
C ALA A 210 -16.11 -27.76 33.63
N LEU A 211 -16.31 -26.65 32.90
CA LEU A 211 -15.34 -25.55 32.81
C LEU A 211 -15.21 -24.80 34.14
N LEU A 212 -16.35 -24.49 34.80
CA LEU A 212 -16.34 -23.80 36.10
C LEU A 212 -15.68 -24.64 37.21
N GLU A 213 -15.84 -25.97 37.18
CA GLU A 213 -15.28 -26.89 38.17
C GLU A 213 -13.83 -27.31 37.88
N ASP A 214 -13.30 -27.02 36.69
CA ASP A 214 -11.94 -27.42 36.31
C ASP A 214 -10.88 -26.61 37.10
N PRO A 215 -10.01 -27.27 37.89
CA PRO A 215 -8.97 -26.58 38.67
C PRO A 215 -7.81 -26.04 37.82
N SER A 216 -7.70 -26.42 36.54
CA SER A 216 -6.68 -25.92 35.62
C SER A 216 -7.04 -24.57 35.01
N ILE A 217 -8.32 -24.20 35.01
CA ILE A 217 -8.83 -22.93 34.48
C ILE A 217 -8.77 -21.85 35.56
N SER A 218 -8.22 -20.68 35.23
CA SER A 218 -8.09 -19.58 36.18
C SER A 218 -9.46 -18.98 36.55
N LEU A 219 -9.53 -18.25 37.66
CA LEU A 219 -10.77 -17.58 38.06
C LEU A 219 -11.17 -16.46 37.08
N GLU A 220 -10.19 -15.85 36.40
CA GLU A 220 -10.41 -14.82 35.38
C GLU A 220 -11.02 -15.43 34.11
N ASP A 221 -10.51 -16.56 33.64
CA ASP A 221 -11.07 -17.26 32.47
C ASP A 221 -12.49 -17.77 32.75
N LYS A 222 -12.75 -18.26 33.97
CA LYS A 222 -14.11 -18.61 34.40
C LYS A 222 -15.04 -17.40 34.41
N ALA A 223 -14.54 -16.21 34.72
CA ALA A 223 -15.34 -14.99 34.64
C ALA A 223 -15.65 -14.63 33.17
N ASP A 224 -14.72 -14.85 32.25
CA ASP A 224 -14.96 -14.68 30.80
C ASP A 224 -16.03 -15.64 30.27
N ASP A 225 -16.04 -16.91 30.69
CA ASP A 225 -17.09 -17.85 30.31
C ASP A 225 -18.49 -17.37 30.76
N VAL A 226 -18.57 -16.83 31.97
CA VAL A 226 -19.80 -16.24 32.52
C VAL A 226 -20.22 -15.00 31.74
N LEU A 227 -19.25 -14.16 31.34
CA LEU A 227 -19.49 -12.99 30.50
C LEU A 227 -20.00 -13.39 29.12
N ALA A 228 -19.37 -14.36 28.46
CA ALA A 228 -19.78 -14.89 27.16
C ALA A 228 -21.23 -15.42 27.21
N ALA A 229 -21.59 -16.17 28.25
CA ALA A 229 -22.96 -16.62 28.45
C ALA A 229 -23.94 -15.46 28.68
N SER A 230 -23.51 -14.38 29.34
CA SER A 230 -24.32 -13.18 29.53
C SER A 230 -24.56 -12.41 28.23
N TYR A 231 -23.54 -12.34 27.36
CA TYR A 231 -23.62 -11.71 26.03
C TYR A 231 -24.59 -12.48 25.15
N ALA A 232 -24.50 -13.81 25.13
CA ALA A 232 -25.44 -14.67 24.42
C ALA A 232 -26.90 -14.48 24.90
N LYS A 233 -27.09 -14.17 26.18
CA LYS A 233 -28.40 -13.90 26.78
C LYS A 233 -28.89 -12.45 26.62
N GLY A 234 -28.02 -11.55 26.15
CA GLY A 234 -28.36 -10.13 25.96
C GLY A 234 -28.47 -9.33 27.26
N ILE A 235 -27.68 -9.67 28.30
CA ILE A 235 -27.70 -8.97 29.59
C ILE A 235 -26.31 -8.45 29.97
N ASP A 236 -26.27 -7.34 30.70
CA ASP A 236 -25.03 -6.80 31.27
C ASP A 236 -24.92 -7.19 32.76
N LEU A 237 -23.77 -7.75 33.16
CA LEU A 237 -23.48 -8.14 34.56
C LEU A 237 -22.81 -7.03 35.39
N TYR A 238 -22.34 -5.99 34.70
CA TYR A 238 -21.67 -4.80 35.23
C TYR A 238 -22.10 -3.56 34.44
N THR A 239 -21.88 -2.39 35.03
CA THR A 239 -22.15 -1.09 34.41
C THR A 239 -20.90 -0.54 33.71
N VAL A 240 -21.07 0.33 32.72
CA VAL A 240 -19.95 1.03 32.07
C VAL A 240 -19.12 1.85 33.06
N ASP A 241 -19.74 2.38 34.12
CA ASP A 241 -19.03 3.14 35.16
C ASP A 241 -18.11 2.24 36.00
N GLU A 242 -18.55 1.01 36.32
CA GLU A 242 -17.71 0.01 37.00
C GLU A 242 -16.53 -0.41 36.12
N LEU A 243 -16.75 -0.62 34.81
CA LEU A 243 -15.69 -0.90 33.85
C LEU A 243 -14.69 0.25 33.76
N CYS A 244 -15.17 1.50 33.65
CA CYS A 244 -14.33 2.70 33.62
C CYS A 244 -13.44 2.80 34.87
N ALA A 245 -13.95 2.45 36.05
CA ALA A 245 -13.17 2.46 37.29
C ALA A 245 -12.02 1.43 37.23
N THR A 246 -12.30 0.20 36.77
CA THR A 246 -11.28 -0.84 36.58
C THR A 246 -10.21 -0.43 35.57
N LEU A 247 -10.63 0.13 34.43
CA LEU A 247 -9.69 0.63 33.42
C LEU A 247 -8.83 1.78 33.94
N THR A 248 -9.40 2.68 34.75
CA THR A 248 -8.65 3.79 35.35
C THR A 248 -7.56 3.28 36.30
N GLU A 249 -7.87 2.29 37.13
CA GLU A 249 -6.88 1.64 38.00
C GLU A 249 -5.76 0.96 37.19
N ALA A 250 -6.12 0.28 36.09
CA ALA A 250 -5.15 -0.35 35.21
C ALA A 250 -4.24 0.68 34.51
N VAL A 251 -4.79 1.80 34.06
CA VAL A 251 -4.01 2.92 33.51
C VAL A 251 -3.06 3.49 34.56
N LEU A 252 -3.52 3.70 35.79
CA LEU A 252 -2.68 4.19 36.89
C LEU A 252 -1.52 3.24 37.20
N ARG A 253 -1.79 1.92 37.20
CA ARG A 253 -0.75 0.91 37.36
C ARG A 253 0.25 0.95 36.20
N MET A 254 -0.23 1.00 34.96
CA MET A 254 0.62 1.13 33.78
C MET A 254 1.51 2.39 33.83
N GLN A 255 0.97 3.52 34.28
CA GLN A 255 1.76 4.75 34.47
C GLN A 255 2.77 4.64 35.62
N ALA A 256 2.50 3.83 36.65
CA ALA A 256 3.45 3.59 37.73
C ALA A 256 4.60 2.67 37.27
N ASP A 257 4.27 1.62 36.51
CA ASP A 257 5.23 0.64 36.00
C ASP A 257 6.06 1.20 34.84
N TYR A 258 5.46 2.08 34.02
CA TYR A 258 6.07 2.71 32.83
C TYR A 258 5.87 4.24 32.83
N PRO A 259 6.53 4.98 33.73
CA PRO A 259 6.27 6.42 33.96
C PRO A 259 6.63 7.34 32.80
N GLU A 260 7.47 6.87 31.87
CA GLU A 260 7.91 7.64 30.70
C GLU A 260 7.06 7.34 29.44
N ASN A 261 6.08 6.43 29.54
CA ASN A 261 5.30 5.98 28.40
C ASN A 261 3.85 6.45 28.48
N ARG A 262 3.25 6.67 27.30
CA ARG A 262 1.81 6.88 27.15
C ARG A 262 1.09 5.54 27.19
N VAL A 263 -0.22 5.58 27.45
CA VAL A 263 -1.08 4.38 27.53
C VAL A 263 -2.09 4.42 26.40
N ARG A 264 -2.32 3.29 25.73
CA ARG A 264 -3.33 3.11 24.69
C ARG A 264 -4.51 2.33 25.26
N LEU A 265 -5.72 2.80 24.98
CA LEU A 265 -6.97 2.07 25.18
C LEU A 265 -7.43 1.54 23.83
N LYS A 266 -7.84 0.28 23.75
CA LYS A 266 -8.29 -0.36 22.49
C LYS A 266 -9.49 -1.27 22.76
N ALA A 267 -10.61 -1.07 22.09
CA ALA A 267 -11.73 -2.03 22.15
C ALA A 267 -11.38 -3.32 21.38
N ILE A 268 -11.86 -4.47 21.88
CA ILE A 268 -11.65 -5.76 21.21
C ILE A 268 -12.26 -5.80 19.79
N SER A 269 -13.41 -5.13 19.61
CA SER A 269 -14.17 -5.06 18.36
C SER A 269 -13.70 -3.96 17.40
N GLY A 270 -12.69 -3.18 17.80
CA GLY A 270 -12.12 -2.12 16.97
C GLY A 270 -11.12 -2.66 15.93
N GLY A 271 -11.20 -2.16 14.70
CA GLY A 271 -10.28 -2.47 13.60
C GLY A 271 -10.15 -1.29 12.64
N GLY A 272 -9.03 -1.21 11.90
CA GLY A 272 -8.78 -0.14 10.92
C GLY A 272 -8.78 1.26 11.53
N GLY A 273 -8.13 1.43 12.69
CA GLY A 273 -7.96 2.72 13.34
C GLY A 273 -9.07 3.09 14.33
N LYS A 274 -10.22 2.43 14.26
CA LYS A 274 -11.42 2.75 15.04
C LYS A 274 -11.44 2.08 16.42
N GLY A 275 -11.99 2.77 17.41
CA GLY A 275 -12.18 2.23 18.75
C GLY A 275 -10.90 2.19 19.61
N GLN A 276 -9.97 3.12 19.38
CA GLN A 276 -8.76 3.26 20.20
C GLN A 276 -8.50 4.72 20.60
N ARG A 277 -7.90 4.96 21.77
CA ARG A 277 -7.51 6.30 22.26
C ARG A 277 -6.16 6.23 22.97
N ILE A 278 -5.37 7.31 22.88
CA ILE A 278 -4.10 7.43 23.59
C ILE A 278 -4.26 8.41 24.75
N LEU A 279 -3.87 7.96 25.94
CA LEU A 279 -3.77 8.76 27.15
C LEU A 279 -2.34 9.30 27.29
N GLY A 280 -2.22 10.62 27.46
CA GLY A 280 -0.95 11.25 27.79
C GLY A 280 -0.45 10.87 29.19
N ILE A 281 0.83 11.13 29.45
CA ILE A 281 1.44 10.93 30.78
C ILE A 281 0.68 11.77 31.80
N GLY A 282 0.23 11.14 32.89
CA GLY A 282 -0.49 11.80 33.97
C GLY A 282 -1.96 12.15 33.68
N GLN A 283 -2.56 11.62 32.60
CA GLN A 283 -3.96 11.90 32.22
C GLN A 283 -4.95 10.78 32.62
N ALA A 284 -4.64 9.98 33.64
CA ALA A 284 -5.45 8.80 33.98
C ALA A 284 -6.92 9.15 34.29
N GLU A 285 -7.20 10.37 34.77
CA GLU A 285 -8.55 10.89 35.05
C GLU A 285 -9.45 10.98 33.81
N ARG A 286 -8.86 11.01 32.60
CA ARG A 286 -9.60 11.05 31.33
C ARG A 286 -10.05 9.67 30.85
N THR A 287 -9.61 8.59 31.50
CA THR A 287 -9.96 7.21 31.10
C THR A 287 -11.47 7.01 30.91
N PRO A 288 -12.37 7.45 31.82
CA PRO A 288 -13.81 7.24 31.65
C PRO A 288 -14.42 7.97 30.46
N GLU A 289 -13.91 9.16 30.12
CA GLU A 289 -14.33 9.93 28.94
C GLU A 289 -14.00 9.14 27.67
N LEU A 290 -12.73 8.75 27.53
CA LEU A 290 -12.21 8.07 26.35
C LEU A 290 -12.81 6.67 26.15
N VAL A 291 -13.05 5.91 27.22
CA VAL A 291 -13.71 4.59 27.13
C VAL A 291 -15.13 4.74 26.57
N ARG A 292 -15.90 5.74 27.01
CA ARG A 292 -17.26 5.95 26.48
C ARG A 292 -17.24 6.38 25.02
N GLU A 293 -16.29 7.22 24.62
CA GLU A 293 -16.08 7.55 23.20
C GLU A 293 -15.79 6.29 22.38
N ILE A 294 -14.86 5.44 22.84
CA ILE A 294 -14.51 4.18 22.19
C ILE A 294 -15.74 3.29 22.02
N LEU A 295 -16.48 3.02 23.09
CA LEU A 295 -17.66 2.14 23.04
C LEU A 295 -18.76 2.69 22.14
N ASN A 296 -18.96 4.02 22.12
CA ASN A 296 -19.89 4.66 21.20
C ASN A 296 -19.45 4.51 19.74
N GLU A 297 -18.16 4.70 19.48
CA GLU A 297 -17.56 4.60 18.15
C GLU A 297 -17.68 3.18 17.57
N VAL A 298 -17.41 2.16 18.39
CA VAL A 298 -17.56 0.75 17.99
C VAL A 298 -18.99 0.21 18.13
N LYS A 299 -19.94 1.05 18.54
CA LYS A 299 -21.37 0.74 18.70
C LYS A 299 -21.65 -0.43 19.67
N THR A 300 -20.85 -0.57 20.72
CA THR A 300 -20.99 -1.64 21.74
C THR A 300 -21.64 -1.12 23.04
N THR A 301 -22.65 -0.26 22.93
CA THR A 301 -23.35 0.32 24.10
C THR A 301 -24.68 -0.37 24.42
N GLY A 302 -25.09 -1.35 23.61
CA GLY A 302 -26.27 -2.17 23.82
C GLY A 302 -26.10 -3.20 24.95
N ALA A 303 -27.23 -3.71 25.44
CA ALA A 303 -27.23 -4.73 26.50
C ALA A 303 -26.70 -6.07 25.96
N GLY A 304 -25.76 -6.68 26.68
CA GLY A 304 -25.12 -7.92 26.26
C GLY A 304 -24.06 -7.76 25.17
N ASP A 305 -23.77 -6.53 24.72
CA ASP A 305 -22.60 -6.28 23.88
C ASP A 305 -21.33 -6.52 24.70
N ASN A 306 -20.32 -7.13 24.07
CA ASN A 306 -18.99 -7.24 24.66
C ASN A 306 -18.32 -5.86 24.68
N LYS A 307 -18.08 -5.34 25.90
CA LYS A 307 -17.55 -3.99 26.16
C LYS A 307 -16.08 -4.02 26.55
N ASN A 308 -15.36 -5.11 26.27
CA ASN A 308 -13.97 -5.25 26.71
C ASN A 308 -13.04 -4.25 26.00
N VAL A 309 -12.21 -3.59 26.81
CA VAL A 309 -11.24 -2.57 26.37
C VAL A 309 -9.89 -2.94 26.97
N LEU A 310 -8.89 -3.11 26.12
CA LEU A 310 -7.51 -3.37 26.50
C LEU A 310 -6.84 -2.07 26.95
N VAL A 311 -5.93 -2.19 27.92
CA VAL A 311 -5.04 -1.10 28.37
C VAL A 311 -3.61 -1.52 28.08
N GLU A 312 -2.95 -0.85 27.14
CA GLU A 312 -1.65 -1.26 26.61
C GLU A 312 -0.63 -0.12 26.70
N LEU A 313 0.66 -0.47 26.74
CA LEU A 313 1.72 0.48 26.52
C LEU A 313 1.61 1.09 25.11
N ASN A 314 1.60 2.42 24.98
CA ASN A 314 1.66 3.03 23.67
C ASN A 314 3.10 3.01 23.15
N ILE A 315 3.32 2.28 22.05
CA ILE A 315 4.59 2.29 21.32
C ILE A 315 4.63 3.50 20.39
N GLU A 316 5.62 4.36 20.56
CA GLU A 316 5.74 5.63 19.83
C GLU A 316 6.26 5.45 18.40
N THR A 317 7.29 4.62 18.27
CA THR A 317 7.98 4.30 17.01
C THR A 317 7.58 2.91 16.57
N THR A 318 6.45 2.82 15.88
CA THR A 318 5.93 1.54 15.38
C THR A 318 6.55 1.24 14.02
N ARG A 319 7.32 0.16 13.93
CA ARG A 319 7.47 -0.61 12.69
C ARG A 319 6.45 -1.74 12.72
N HIS A 320 5.79 -1.98 11.60
CA HIS A 320 4.87 -3.09 11.43
C HIS A 320 5.60 -4.18 10.66
N GLN A 321 5.92 -5.28 11.35
CA GLN A 321 6.52 -6.45 10.72
C GLN A 321 5.67 -7.68 11.00
N GLU A 322 5.71 -8.63 10.08
CA GLU A 322 4.85 -9.80 10.17
C GLU A 322 5.56 -11.05 9.65
N ILE A 323 5.27 -12.21 10.24
CA ILE A 323 5.85 -13.51 9.87
C ILE A 323 4.81 -14.36 9.16
N GLN A 324 5.18 -14.92 8.01
CA GLN A 324 4.36 -15.92 7.35
C GLN A 324 4.43 -17.25 8.10
N VAL A 325 3.28 -17.77 8.54
CA VAL A 325 3.17 -19.03 9.28
C VAL A 325 2.33 -20.03 8.50
N ILE A 326 2.72 -21.31 8.54
CA ILE A 326 2.02 -22.41 7.89
C ILE A 326 2.05 -23.63 8.81
N GLY A 327 0.90 -24.28 8.99
CA GLY A 327 0.81 -25.53 9.75
C GLY A 327 -0.20 -26.51 9.17
N ASN A 328 -0.17 -27.74 9.69
CA ASN A 328 -1.14 -28.79 9.35
C ASN A 328 -1.94 -29.31 10.56
N GLY A 329 -1.85 -28.61 11.69
CA GLY A 329 -2.39 -29.00 12.99
C GLY A 329 -1.37 -29.72 13.90
N ASP A 330 -0.36 -30.39 13.34
CA ASP A 330 0.67 -31.13 14.08
C ASP A 330 2.04 -30.42 14.05
N TRP A 331 2.43 -29.90 12.88
CA TRP A 331 3.65 -29.14 12.70
C TRP A 331 3.34 -27.71 12.25
N CYS A 332 4.27 -26.82 12.55
CA CYS A 332 4.25 -25.41 12.17
C CYS A 332 5.63 -25.03 11.60
N VAL A 333 5.66 -24.21 10.54
CA VAL A 333 6.86 -23.65 9.91
C VAL A 333 6.63 -22.18 9.55
N THR A 334 7.71 -21.42 9.48
CA THR A 334 7.70 -20.01 9.09
C THR A 334 8.44 -19.77 7.77
N LEU A 335 8.03 -18.75 7.03
CA LEU A 335 8.63 -18.36 5.75
C LEU A 335 9.14 -16.91 5.79
N GLY A 336 9.93 -16.57 6.81
CA GLY A 336 10.50 -15.24 6.99
C GLY A 336 9.45 -14.17 7.29
N GLY A 337 9.93 -12.93 7.32
CA GLY A 337 9.14 -11.76 7.63
C GLY A 337 8.82 -10.88 6.42
N ARG A 338 7.91 -9.93 6.64
CA ARG A 338 7.64 -8.80 5.74
C ARG A 338 7.60 -7.52 6.58
N ASP A 339 8.24 -6.45 6.10
CA ASP A 339 8.12 -5.11 6.66
C ASP A 339 7.02 -4.36 5.90
N CYS A 340 5.93 -4.09 6.61
CA CYS A 340 4.74 -3.42 6.10
C CYS A 340 4.59 -2.03 6.74
N SER A 341 5.69 -1.44 7.23
CA SER A 341 5.67 -0.13 7.91
C SER A 341 5.32 1.03 6.98
N LEU A 342 5.49 0.88 5.67
CA LEU A 342 5.13 1.89 4.68
C LEU A 342 3.63 1.84 4.40
N GLN A 343 2.89 2.53 5.27
CA GLN A 343 1.44 2.58 5.24
C GLN A 343 0.91 3.99 5.50
N MET A 344 -0.35 4.23 5.10
CA MET A 344 -1.07 5.47 5.35
C MET A 344 -2.47 5.14 5.86
N HIS A 345 -2.88 5.71 7.00
CA HIS A 345 -4.16 5.41 7.66
C HIS A 345 -4.43 3.91 7.82
N GLU A 346 -3.40 3.15 8.23
CA GLU A 346 -3.44 1.68 8.37
C GLU A 346 -3.67 0.90 7.06
N GLN A 347 -3.51 1.56 5.91
CA GLN A 347 -3.47 0.92 4.60
C GLN A 347 -2.02 0.75 4.16
N LYS A 348 -1.56 -0.50 4.09
CA LYS A 348 -0.22 -0.87 3.57
C LYS A 348 -0.09 -0.46 2.09
N LEU A 349 1.06 0.09 1.70
CA LEU A 349 1.33 0.66 0.37
C LEU A 349 2.50 -0.03 -0.33
N LEU A 350 3.58 -0.28 0.41
CA LEU A 350 4.79 -0.94 -0.06
C LEU A 350 5.20 -1.98 0.99
N GLU A 351 5.37 -3.23 0.57
CA GLU A 351 5.68 -4.35 1.46
C GLU A 351 7.01 -4.98 1.02
N VAL A 352 7.94 -5.15 1.97
CA VAL A 352 9.32 -5.55 1.68
C VAL A 352 9.65 -6.84 2.42
N SER A 353 10.25 -7.81 1.73
CA SER A 353 10.68 -9.05 2.38
C SER A 353 11.77 -8.81 3.44
N VAL A 354 11.67 -9.52 4.56
CA VAL A 354 12.69 -9.57 5.61
C VAL A 354 13.10 -11.03 5.77
N THR A 355 14.24 -11.39 5.19
CA THR A 355 14.78 -12.76 5.18
C THR A 355 16.11 -12.81 5.94
N VAL A 356 16.43 -14.00 6.49
CA VAL A 356 17.72 -14.24 7.15
C VAL A 356 18.86 -14.02 6.15
N GLU A 357 18.67 -14.47 4.92
CA GLU A 357 19.64 -14.41 3.83
C GLU A 357 19.89 -12.97 3.36
N SER A 358 18.82 -12.15 3.21
CA SER A 358 18.94 -10.72 2.88
C SER A 358 19.68 -9.96 3.97
N LEU A 359 19.30 -10.14 5.25
CA LEU A 359 19.97 -9.47 6.37
C LEU A 359 21.44 -9.90 6.48
N ALA A 360 21.75 -11.18 6.34
CA ALA A 360 23.12 -11.68 6.36
C ALA A 360 23.98 -11.06 5.23
N ALA A 361 23.44 -10.97 4.01
CA ALA A 361 24.12 -10.33 2.89
C ALA A 361 24.34 -8.84 3.13
N ALA A 362 23.33 -8.12 3.64
CA ALA A 362 23.41 -6.71 3.97
C ALA A 362 24.43 -6.43 5.09
N ILE A 363 24.50 -7.27 6.12
CA ILE A 363 25.51 -7.18 7.19
C ILE A 363 26.92 -7.30 6.59
N GLN A 364 27.14 -8.31 5.73
CA GLN A 364 28.44 -8.52 5.08
C GLN A 364 28.84 -7.31 4.21
N GLN A 365 27.89 -6.74 3.48
CA GLN A 365 28.12 -5.56 2.66
C GLN A 365 28.48 -4.33 3.53
N ALA A 366 27.73 -4.07 4.60
CA ALA A 366 27.99 -2.96 5.50
C ALA A 366 29.35 -3.09 6.20
N GLU A 367 29.73 -4.30 6.63
CA GLU A 367 31.06 -4.59 7.17
C GLU A 367 32.18 -4.32 6.16
N ALA A 368 32.01 -4.77 4.91
CA ALA A 368 32.98 -4.55 3.85
C ALA A 368 33.14 -3.06 3.48
N ALA A 369 32.06 -2.28 3.59
CA ALA A 369 32.05 -0.84 3.40
C ALA A 369 32.54 -0.04 4.63
N GLY A 370 32.84 -0.69 5.76
CA GLY A 370 33.27 -0.04 7.00
C GLY A 370 32.15 0.69 7.76
N GLN A 371 30.87 0.41 7.44
CA GLN A 371 29.69 1.02 8.05
C GLN A 371 29.31 0.30 9.35
N THR A 372 30.10 0.51 10.41
CA THR A 372 29.98 -0.25 11.66
C THR A 372 28.64 -0.10 12.38
N THR A 373 28.03 1.09 12.34
CA THR A 373 26.72 1.36 12.97
C THR A 373 25.61 0.61 12.25
N GLU A 374 25.58 0.71 10.91
CA GLU A 374 24.63 0.00 10.06
C GLU A 374 24.74 -1.52 10.24
N ALA A 375 25.95 -2.08 10.23
CA ALA A 375 26.16 -3.51 10.46
C ALA A 375 25.69 -3.96 11.86
N ALA A 376 25.88 -3.15 12.91
CA ALA A 376 25.40 -3.47 14.25
C ALA A 376 23.87 -3.50 14.32
N VAL A 377 23.25 -2.51 13.67
CA VAL A 377 21.80 -2.36 13.54
C VAL A 377 21.23 -3.56 12.77
N LEU A 378 21.75 -3.90 11.60
CA LEU A 378 21.30 -5.06 10.81
C LEU A 378 21.46 -6.40 11.54
N ARG A 379 22.53 -6.58 12.34
CA ARG A 379 22.66 -7.77 13.22
C ARG A 379 21.54 -7.85 14.25
N GLN A 380 21.12 -6.70 14.79
CA GLN A 380 19.98 -6.67 15.70
C GLN A 380 18.67 -7.00 14.98
N ASP A 381 18.45 -6.51 13.75
CA ASP A 381 17.27 -6.90 12.95
C ASP A 381 17.26 -8.42 12.69
N LEU A 382 18.43 -9.03 12.45
CA LEU A 382 18.53 -10.47 12.24
C LEU A 382 18.13 -11.25 13.49
N VAL A 383 18.62 -10.85 14.67
CA VAL A 383 18.22 -11.45 15.94
C VAL A 383 16.72 -11.30 16.18
N THR A 384 16.18 -10.09 15.96
CA THR A 384 14.74 -9.83 16.11
C THR A 384 13.91 -10.68 15.14
N LEU A 385 14.34 -10.84 13.88
CA LEU A 385 13.67 -11.71 12.92
C LEU A 385 13.66 -13.17 13.39
N GLU A 386 14.79 -13.71 13.85
CA GLU A 386 14.90 -15.09 14.32
C GLU A 386 14.00 -15.34 15.54
N GLU A 387 13.93 -14.38 16.48
CA GLU A 387 13.05 -14.45 17.65
C GLU A 387 11.56 -14.38 17.24
N MET A 388 11.22 -13.48 16.31
CA MET A 388 9.85 -13.40 15.77
C MET A 388 9.44 -14.66 15.02
N GLU A 389 10.34 -15.28 14.23
CA GLU A 389 10.06 -16.55 13.55
C GLU A 389 9.84 -17.69 14.56
N ASP A 390 10.66 -17.77 15.62
CA ASP A 390 10.48 -18.77 16.68
C ASP A 390 9.15 -18.59 17.44
N GLU A 391 8.84 -17.35 17.86
CA GLU A 391 7.58 -17.01 18.53
C GLU A 391 6.37 -17.31 17.65
N ALA A 392 6.40 -16.92 16.38
CA ALA A 392 5.34 -17.21 15.42
C ALA A 392 5.13 -18.71 15.21
N GLY A 393 6.22 -19.48 15.14
CA GLY A 393 6.18 -20.94 15.05
C GLY A 393 5.56 -21.59 16.28
N ARG A 394 5.95 -21.17 17.49
CA ARG A 394 5.38 -21.64 18.76
C ARG A 394 3.90 -21.27 18.90
N PHE A 395 3.54 -20.03 18.58
CA PHE A 395 2.16 -19.57 18.63
C PHE A 395 1.27 -20.34 17.66
N GLY A 396 1.71 -20.49 16.40
CA GLY A 396 0.99 -21.27 15.40
C GLY A 396 0.78 -22.73 15.82
N ALA A 397 1.76 -23.35 16.47
CA ALA A 397 1.61 -24.69 17.03
C ALA A 397 0.63 -24.73 18.22
N ALA A 398 0.65 -23.72 19.10
CA ALA A 398 -0.22 -23.64 20.26
C ALA A 398 -1.71 -23.55 19.87
N VAL A 399 -2.03 -22.75 18.86
CA VAL A 399 -3.41 -22.62 18.31
C VAL A 399 -3.80 -23.75 17.34
N GLY A 400 -2.90 -24.73 17.16
CA GLY A 400 -3.12 -25.86 16.26
C GLY A 400 -3.36 -25.45 14.81
N LEU A 401 -2.59 -24.48 14.31
CA LEU A 401 -2.72 -23.95 12.95
C LEU A 401 -2.66 -25.07 11.91
N ASP A 402 -3.69 -25.16 11.07
CA ASP A 402 -3.88 -26.19 10.05
C ASP A 402 -3.93 -25.67 8.61
N SER A 403 -3.53 -24.41 8.43
CA SER A 403 -3.41 -23.78 7.12
C SER A 403 -2.37 -22.67 7.12
N VAL A 404 -2.54 -21.66 6.26
CA VAL A 404 -1.70 -20.47 6.15
C VAL A 404 -2.28 -19.34 6.99
N SER A 405 -1.42 -18.60 7.70
CA SER A 405 -1.79 -17.43 8.49
C SER A 405 -0.60 -16.49 8.67
N THR A 406 -0.84 -15.25 9.10
CA THR A 406 0.24 -14.30 9.36
C THR A 406 0.27 -13.88 10.82
N PHE A 407 1.45 -13.92 11.42
CA PHE A 407 1.71 -13.44 12.77
C PHE A 407 2.25 -12.00 12.73
N GLU A 408 1.48 -11.01 13.21
CA GLU A 408 1.85 -9.60 13.14
C GLU A 408 2.50 -9.10 14.43
N CYS A 409 3.51 -8.25 14.29
CA CYS A 409 4.30 -7.67 15.36
C CYS A 409 4.48 -6.15 15.21
N ILE A 410 4.47 -5.46 16.35
CA ILE A 410 5.09 -4.14 16.47
C ILE A 410 6.56 -4.36 16.78
N VAL A 411 7.44 -3.76 16.00
CA VAL A 411 8.87 -3.69 16.32
C VAL A 411 9.22 -2.26 16.69
N ASP A 412 9.84 -2.09 17.86
CA ASP A 412 10.37 -0.83 18.36
C ASP A 412 11.82 -1.04 18.81
N ARG A 413 12.76 -0.46 18.06
CA ARG A 413 14.21 -0.60 18.25
C ARG A 413 14.65 -2.06 18.29
N ASP A 414 14.95 -2.58 19.48
CA ASP A 414 15.47 -3.90 19.79
C ASP A 414 14.40 -4.85 20.37
N LYS A 415 13.13 -4.43 20.37
CA LYS A 415 12.02 -5.21 20.93
C LYS A 415 10.92 -5.42 19.90
N HIS A 416 10.30 -6.59 19.95
CA HIS A 416 9.08 -6.91 19.23
C HIS A 416 7.96 -7.30 20.19
N PHE A 417 6.73 -7.05 19.75
CA PHE A 417 5.51 -7.36 20.48
C PHE A 417 4.45 -7.87 19.52
N PHE A 418 3.93 -9.07 19.78
CA PHE A 418 2.78 -9.64 19.08
C PHE A 418 1.58 -8.70 19.15
N MET A 419 0.95 -8.49 17.99
CA MET A 419 -0.27 -7.72 17.85
C MET A 419 -1.50 -8.62 17.73
N GLU A 420 -1.48 -9.46 16.69
CA GLU A 420 -2.57 -10.33 16.30
C GLU A 420 -2.07 -11.37 15.29
N MET A 421 -2.87 -12.41 15.07
CA MET A 421 -2.66 -13.38 14.01
C MET A 421 -3.82 -13.31 13.02
N ASN A 422 -3.51 -13.01 11.77
CA ASN A 422 -4.49 -13.03 10.69
C ASN A 422 -4.68 -14.49 10.24
N THR A 423 -5.85 -15.07 10.50
CA THR A 423 -6.17 -16.48 10.24
C THR A 423 -6.59 -16.72 8.78
N ARG A 424 -5.84 -16.13 7.85
CA ARG A 424 -6.04 -16.20 6.40
C ARG A 424 -4.74 -15.88 5.68
N ILE A 425 -4.75 -16.12 4.37
CA ILE A 425 -3.73 -15.55 3.48
C ILE A 425 -3.86 -14.00 3.47
N GLN A 426 -2.75 -13.31 3.26
CA GLN A 426 -2.72 -11.85 3.16
C GLN A 426 -2.45 -11.38 1.72
N VAL A 427 -2.61 -10.09 1.44
CA VAL A 427 -2.45 -9.55 0.09
C VAL A 427 -0.99 -9.70 -0.37
N GLU A 428 -0.07 -9.33 0.50
CA GLU A 428 1.38 -9.29 0.35
C GLU A 428 2.07 -10.67 0.45
N HIS A 429 1.29 -11.76 0.46
CA HIS A 429 1.83 -13.12 0.57
C HIS A 429 2.77 -13.48 -0.59
N ARG A 430 2.61 -12.82 -1.74
CA ARG A 430 3.47 -12.97 -2.92
C ARG A 430 4.92 -12.59 -2.65
N VAL A 431 5.17 -11.60 -1.80
CA VAL A 431 6.53 -11.25 -1.35
C VAL A 431 7.22 -12.49 -0.74
N THR A 432 6.49 -13.22 0.11
CA THR A 432 6.99 -14.45 0.72
C THR A 432 7.15 -15.59 -0.27
N GLU A 433 6.18 -15.80 -1.16
CA GLU A 433 6.27 -16.83 -2.21
C GLU A 433 7.50 -16.63 -3.08
N LEU A 434 7.82 -15.39 -3.42
CA LEU A 434 8.96 -15.05 -4.26
C LEU A 434 10.30 -15.27 -3.54
N CYS A 435 10.36 -15.12 -2.21
CA CYS A 435 11.57 -15.40 -1.44
C CYS A 435 11.75 -16.88 -1.14
N TYR A 436 10.67 -17.63 -0.86
CA TYR A 436 10.76 -19.00 -0.37
C TYR A 436 9.78 -19.98 -1.03
N ALA A 437 10.22 -21.22 -1.14
CA ALA A 437 9.40 -22.38 -1.48
C ALA A 437 9.38 -23.40 -0.33
N LEU A 438 8.41 -24.31 -0.36
CA LEU A 438 8.29 -25.43 0.57
C LEU A 438 8.65 -26.73 -0.15
N LYS A 439 9.65 -27.47 0.36
CA LYS A 439 9.99 -28.81 -0.13
C LYS A 439 9.41 -29.86 0.81
N PHE A 440 8.43 -30.62 0.31
CA PHE A 440 7.85 -31.78 1.01
C PHE A 440 8.58 -33.04 0.54
N SER A 441 9.25 -33.73 1.48
CA SER A 441 10.06 -34.92 1.18
C SER A 441 9.44 -36.18 1.77
N ASN A 442 9.51 -37.29 1.05
CA ASN A 442 9.08 -38.59 1.54
C ASN A 442 9.93 -38.99 2.76
N PRO A 443 9.32 -39.24 3.94
CA PRO A 443 10.06 -39.63 5.15
C PRO A 443 10.92 -40.89 4.98
N ASP A 444 10.51 -41.80 4.08
CA ASP A 444 11.24 -43.05 3.82
C ASP A 444 12.31 -42.91 2.72
N LYS A 445 12.28 -41.81 1.94
CA LYS A 445 13.18 -41.59 0.79
C LYS A 445 13.32 -40.09 0.46
N GLU A 446 14.33 -39.45 1.01
CA GLU A 446 14.52 -37.99 0.91
C GLU A 446 14.63 -37.43 -0.53
N ASP A 447 15.18 -38.19 -1.48
CA ASP A 447 15.27 -37.82 -2.90
C ASP A 447 13.90 -37.86 -3.64
N ASP A 448 12.86 -38.37 -2.99
CA ASP A 448 11.48 -38.39 -3.48
C ASP A 448 10.68 -37.26 -2.84
N PHE A 449 10.54 -36.16 -3.56
CA PHE A 449 9.97 -34.92 -3.02
C PHE A 449 9.15 -34.15 -4.08
N PHE A 450 8.39 -33.17 -3.63
CA PHE A 450 7.83 -32.12 -4.48
C PHE A 450 8.03 -30.75 -3.81
N VAL A 451 8.01 -29.70 -4.64
CA VAL A 451 8.22 -28.32 -4.21
C VAL A 451 6.97 -27.51 -4.52
N VAL A 452 6.51 -26.78 -3.52
CA VAL A 452 5.36 -25.88 -3.56
C VAL A 452 5.88 -24.45 -3.47
N GLU A 453 5.57 -23.64 -4.48
CA GLU A 453 5.99 -22.24 -4.58
C GLU A 453 4.84 -21.26 -4.36
N SER A 454 3.60 -21.76 -4.27
CA SER A 454 2.42 -20.94 -3.99
C SER A 454 1.78 -21.32 -2.65
N LEU A 455 1.44 -20.32 -1.86
CA LEU A 455 0.69 -20.45 -0.61
C LEU A 455 -0.75 -20.87 -0.89
N VAL A 456 -1.37 -20.44 -2.00
CA VAL A 456 -2.68 -20.98 -2.40
C VAL A 456 -2.58 -22.48 -2.70
N GLU A 457 -1.52 -22.93 -3.39
CA GLU A 457 -1.27 -24.38 -3.59
C GLU A 457 -1.07 -25.10 -2.24
N ALA A 458 -0.31 -24.50 -1.32
CA ALA A 458 -0.09 -25.05 0.03
C ALA A 458 -1.42 -25.18 0.81
N MET A 459 -2.28 -24.15 0.78
CA MET A 459 -3.59 -24.18 1.42
C MET A 459 -4.48 -25.31 0.86
N VAL A 460 -4.47 -25.50 -0.47
CA VAL A 460 -5.22 -26.60 -1.12
C VAL A 460 -4.71 -27.96 -0.67
N LEU A 461 -3.38 -28.14 -0.62
CA LEU A 461 -2.76 -29.38 -0.18
C LEU A 461 -3.07 -29.67 1.31
N LEU A 462 -3.03 -28.65 2.16
CA LEU A 462 -3.35 -28.77 3.59
C LEU A 462 -4.82 -29.13 3.80
N ALA A 463 -5.73 -28.46 3.11
CA ALA A 463 -7.17 -28.76 3.18
C ALA A 463 -7.52 -30.18 2.69
N ALA A 464 -6.80 -30.69 1.69
CA ALA A 464 -7.05 -32.03 1.14
C ALA A 464 -6.30 -33.16 1.87
N HIS A 465 -5.08 -32.89 2.34
CA HIS A 465 -4.12 -33.91 2.77
C HIS A 465 -3.35 -33.56 4.05
N GLY A 466 -3.73 -32.51 4.78
CA GLY A 466 -3.02 -31.97 5.96
C GLY A 466 -2.42 -33.02 6.90
N PRO A 467 -3.22 -33.97 7.45
CA PRO A 467 -2.73 -35.00 8.37
C PRO A 467 -1.70 -35.97 7.77
N ARG A 468 -1.55 -36.01 6.44
CA ARG A 468 -0.63 -36.89 5.72
C ARG A 468 0.61 -36.15 5.19
N LEU A 469 0.61 -34.82 5.20
CA LEU A 469 1.72 -34.03 4.70
C LEU A 469 2.86 -34.02 5.73
N PRO A 470 4.09 -34.43 5.35
CA PRO A 470 5.24 -34.32 6.24
C PRO A 470 5.59 -32.85 6.45
N ARG A 471 6.28 -32.55 7.56
CA ARG A 471 6.83 -31.21 7.79
C ARG A 471 7.78 -30.82 6.63
N PRO A 472 7.52 -29.72 5.91
CA PRO A 472 8.36 -29.32 4.80
C PRO A 472 9.66 -28.67 5.28
N THR A 473 10.65 -28.60 4.41
CA THR A 473 11.82 -27.73 4.57
C THR A 473 11.66 -26.48 3.71
N ARG A 474 11.92 -25.30 4.29
CA ARG A 474 11.99 -24.03 3.54
C ARG A 474 13.17 -24.05 2.56
N VAL A 475 12.96 -23.55 1.34
CA VAL A 475 13.98 -23.44 0.28
C VAL A 475 14.00 -22.01 -0.21
N LEU A 476 15.18 -21.39 -0.22
CA LEU A 476 15.38 -20.05 -0.77
C LEU A 476 15.18 -20.05 -2.29
N ARG A 477 14.43 -19.06 -2.78
CA ARG A 477 14.27 -18.72 -4.20
C ARG A 477 15.03 -17.44 -4.54
N HIS A 478 14.75 -16.37 -3.80
CA HIS A 478 15.37 -15.05 -3.92
C HIS A 478 15.58 -14.43 -2.53
N ASN A 479 16.64 -13.63 -2.37
CA ASN A 479 16.93 -12.98 -1.10
C ASN A 479 15.89 -11.93 -0.76
N ASP A 480 15.52 -11.12 -1.75
CA ASP A 480 14.65 -9.96 -1.59
C ASP A 480 13.50 -9.96 -2.60
N ALA A 481 12.35 -9.50 -2.14
CA ALA A 481 11.18 -9.18 -2.94
C ALA A 481 10.50 -7.92 -2.40
N VAL A 482 9.92 -7.15 -3.30
CA VAL A 482 9.19 -5.91 -3.00
C VAL A 482 7.86 -5.93 -3.73
N GLU A 483 6.78 -5.63 -3.02
CA GLU A 483 5.44 -5.41 -3.55
C GLU A 483 5.06 -3.93 -3.43
N ALA A 484 4.51 -3.37 -4.51
CA ALA A 484 3.89 -2.05 -4.52
C ALA A 484 2.40 -2.18 -4.85
N ARG A 485 1.54 -1.65 -3.97
CA ARG A 485 0.08 -1.67 -4.15
C ARG A 485 -0.38 -0.51 -5.02
N LEU A 486 -0.65 -0.81 -6.28
CA LEU A 486 -1.20 0.16 -7.22
C LEU A 486 -2.69 0.36 -6.92
N ASN A 487 -3.02 1.54 -6.39
CA ASN A 487 -4.37 1.91 -5.98
C ASN A 487 -4.93 3.06 -6.82
N ALA A 488 -6.26 3.10 -6.92
CA ALA A 488 -7.04 4.20 -7.46
C ALA A 488 -7.09 5.36 -6.45
N THR A 489 -6.02 6.15 -6.40
CA THR A 489 -5.87 7.31 -5.51
C THR A 489 -5.25 8.48 -6.24
N ASN A 490 -5.49 9.70 -5.76
CA ASN A 490 -4.83 10.90 -6.29
C ASN A 490 -3.38 11.06 -5.81
N GLN A 491 -2.73 12.14 -6.21
CA GLN A 491 -1.32 12.43 -5.87
C GLN A 491 -1.08 12.71 -4.37
N ALA A 492 -2.14 12.89 -3.57
CA ALA A 492 -2.08 12.98 -2.10
C ALA A 492 -2.54 11.68 -1.42
N LEU A 493 -2.65 10.57 -2.17
CA LEU A 493 -3.11 9.25 -1.75
C LEU A 493 -4.55 9.19 -1.22
N GLN A 494 -5.39 10.17 -1.57
CA GLN A 494 -6.82 10.09 -1.26
C GLN A 494 -7.53 9.19 -2.27
N PRO A 495 -8.51 8.36 -1.86
CA PRO A 495 -9.27 7.49 -2.77
C PRO A 495 -9.88 8.24 -3.96
N SER A 496 -9.79 7.65 -5.14
CA SER A 496 -10.33 8.20 -6.38
C SER A 496 -11.12 7.12 -7.14
N ALA A 497 -12.44 7.13 -6.98
CA ALA A 497 -13.34 6.18 -7.63
C ALA A 497 -13.92 6.73 -8.94
N GLY A 498 -14.39 5.83 -9.81
CA GLY A 498 -15.13 6.17 -11.03
C GLY A 498 -14.27 6.38 -12.27
N GLY A 499 -12.94 6.40 -12.14
CA GLY A 499 -12.01 6.47 -13.27
C GLY A 499 -12.12 5.27 -14.20
N VAL A 500 -11.87 5.47 -15.50
CA VAL A 500 -11.91 4.41 -16.51
C VAL A 500 -10.53 4.21 -17.11
N ILE A 501 -9.95 3.04 -16.93
CA ILE A 501 -8.72 2.63 -17.62
C ILE A 501 -9.06 2.30 -19.07
N GLU A 502 -8.51 3.07 -20.01
CA GLU A 502 -8.69 2.86 -21.46
C GLU A 502 -7.44 2.28 -22.14
N PHE A 503 -6.31 2.29 -21.45
CA PHE A 503 -5.06 1.73 -21.91
C PHE A 503 -4.16 1.41 -20.71
N TRP A 504 -3.53 0.24 -20.75
CA TRP A 504 -2.40 -0.15 -19.91
C TRP A 504 -1.31 -0.73 -20.83
N SER A 505 -0.05 -0.39 -20.60
CA SER A 505 1.07 -1.09 -21.24
C SER A 505 1.08 -2.59 -20.95
N ASP A 506 1.41 -3.37 -21.97
CA ASP A 506 1.73 -4.79 -21.87
C ASP A 506 2.76 -5.05 -20.77
N ALA A 507 2.64 -6.19 -20.09
CA ALA A 507 3.60 -6.61 -19.09
C ALA A 507 4.98 -6.83 -19.72
N LEU A 508 6.04 -6.39 -19.04
CA LEU A 508 7.41 -6.61 -19.45
C LEU A 508 7.84 -8.05 -19.19
N GLN A 509 8.92 -8.47 -19.86
CA GLN A 509 9.56 -9.73 -19.52
C GLN A 509 10.01 -9.69 -18.05
N GLY A 510 9.50 -10.63 -17.24
CA GLY A 510 9.80 -10.72 -15.82
C GLY A 510 8.97 -9.80 -14.92
N GLU A 511 8.16 -8.89 -15.48
CA GLU A 511 7.21 -8.08 -14.70
C GLU A 511 6.16 -9.01 -14.08
N ILE A 512 6.04 -8.95 -12.76
CA ILE A 512 4.96 -9.59 -12.04
C ILE A 512 3.92 -8.51 -11.76
N ARG A 513 2.72 -8.74 -12.30
CA ARG A 513 1.58 -7.87 -12.15
C ARG A 513 0.39 -8.73 -11.75
N ASP A 514 0.02 -8.68 -10.49
CA ASP A 514 -1.17 -9.34 -9.98
C ASP A 514 -2.33 -8.35 -10.07
N ASP A 515 -2.83 -8.17 -11.29
CA ASP A 515 -4.08 -7.48 -11.59
C ASP A 515 -5.16 -8.51 -11.94
N GLN A 516 -6.42 -8.28 -11.58
CA GLN A 516 -7.55 -9.24 -11.65
C GLN A 516 -7.92 -9.69 -13.08
N GLY A 517 -7.01 -9.61 -14.06
CA GLY A 517 -7.23 -9.74 -15.48
C GLY A 517 -7.63 -8.42 -16.16
N ILE A 518 -7.46 -7.28 -15.47
CA ILE A 518 -7.71 -5.92 -15.99
C ILE A 518 -6.84 -5.65 -17.21
N SER A 519 -5.54 -5.97 -17.11
CA SER A 519 -4.53 -5.66 -18.12
C SER A 519 -4.56 -6.58 -19.33
N LEU A 520 -5.29 -7.70 -19.25
CA LEU A 520 -5.42 -8.67 -20.33
C LEU A 520 -6.20 -8.08 -21.52
N HIS A 521 -5.57 -8.16 -22.69
CA HIS A 521 -6.22 -7.89 -23.97
C HIS A 521 -7.18 -9.01 -24.34
N ASN A 522 -8.19 -8.68 -25.15
CA ASN A 522 -9.07 -9.67 -25.75
C ASN A 522 -8.26 -10.66 -26.60
N PRO A 523 -8.33 -11.98 -26.37
CA PRO A 523 -7.48 -12.96 -27.04
C PRO A 523 -7.75 -13.08 -28.55
N ASP A 524 -8.94 -12.71 -29.03
CA ASP A 524 -9.32 -12.81 -30.45
C ASP A 524 -8.96 -11.56 -31.25
N THR A 525 -9.05 -10.38 -30.63
CA THR A 525 -8.88 -9.08 -31.31
C THR A 525 -7.60 -8.33 -30.92
N ASP A 526 -6.93 -8.77 -29.86
CA ASP A 526 -5.75 -8.13 -29.24
C ASP A 526 -6.02 -6.67 -28.80
N VAL A 527 -7.29 -6.34 -28.54
CA VAL A 527 -7.72 -5.01 -28.09
C VAL A 527 -7.79 -4.99 -26.56
N PHE A 528 -7.22 -3.93 -25.96
CA PHE A 528 -7.34 -3.65 -24.53
C PHE A 528 -8.81 -3.44 -24.14
N MET A 529 -9.24 -4.16 -23.10
CA MET A 529 -10.62 -4.10 -22.62
C MET A 529 -10.75 -3.03 -21.55
N LYS A 530 -11.47 -1.95 -21.87
CA LYS A 530 -11.69 -0.84 -20.93
C LYS A 530 -12.24 -1.34 -19.60
N TYR A 531 -11.75 -0.78 -18.51
CA TYR A 531 -12.15 -1.16 -17.15
C TYR A 531 -12.51 0.06 -16.32
N THR A 532 -13.67 0.01 -15.68
CA THR A 532 -14.16 1.08 -14.80
C THR A 532 -13.77 0.74 -13.36
N LEU A 533 -13.05 1.64 -12.69
CA LEU A 533 -12.70 1.53 -11.28
C LEU A 533 -13.94 1.82 -10.42
N ALA A 534 -14.61 0.75 -10.02
CA ALA A 534 -15.81 0.82 -9.18
C ALA A 534 -15.45 1.23 -7.74
N GLY A 535 -16.14 2.22 -7.19
CA GLY A 535 -15.98 2.66 -5.79
C GLY A 535 -16.72 1.81 -4.76
N ALA A 536 -17.27 0.65 -5.17
CA ALA A 536 -18.04 -0.21 -4.29
C ALA A 536 -17.17 -1.06 -3.34
N TYR A 537 -15.88 -1.18 -3.63
CA TYR A 537 -14.90 -1.98 -2.89
C TYR A 537 -13.56 -1.22 -2.77
N ASP A 538 -12.52 -1.91 -2.33
CA ASP A 538 -11.17 -1.37 -2.17
C ASP A 538 -10.62 -0.72 -3.46
N SER A 539 -9.71 0.22 -3.27
CA SER A 539 -9.08 0.97 -4.37
C SER A 539 -7.97 0.19 -5.09
N ASN A 540 -7.69 -1.06 -4.71
CA ASN A 540 -6.62 -1.86 -5.30
C ASN A 540 -6.89 -2.18 -6.77
N ILE A 541 -5.96 -1.79 -7.63
CA ILE A 541 -5.97 -2.08 -9.08
C ILE A 541 -5.10 -3.31 -9.35
N ALA A 542 -3.88 -3.32 -8.83
CA ALA A 542 -2.92 -4.40 -8.99
C ALA A 542 -1.86 -4.39 -7.90
N LEU A 543 -1.18 -5.53 -7.76
CA LEU A 543 0.08 -5.65 -7.03
C LEU A 543 1.21 -5.72 -8.06
N LEU A 544 2.18 -4.81 -7.96
CA LEU A 544 3.40 -4.86 -8.76
C LEU A 544 4.50 -5.48 -7.92
N LEU A 545 5.14 -6.54 -8.40
CA LEU A 545 6.14 -7.27 -7.63
C LEU A 545 7.47 -7.39 -8.37
N THR A 546 8.55 -7.38 -7.60
CA THR A 546 9.91 -7.58 -8.09
C THR A 546 10.72 -8.45 -7.14
N VAL A 547 11.80 -9.02 -7.66
CA VAL A 547 12.73 -9.86 -6.90
C VAL A 547 14.17 -9.44 -7.18
N GLY A 548 15.05 -9.62 -6.21
CA GLY A 548 16.47 -9.33 -6.34
C GLY A 548 17.36 -10.25 -5.50
N ASP A 549 18.63 -10.30 -5.89
CA ASP A 549 19.69 -10.94 -5.09
C ASP A 549 20.15 -10.04 -3.94
N SER A 550 19.83 -8.75 -4.02
CA SER A 550 19.90 -7.77 -2.93
C SER A 550 18.64 -6.90 -2.93
N ARG A 551 18.38 -6.24 -1.81
CA ARG A 551 17.26 -5.31 -1.68
C ARG A 551 17.36 -4.14 -2.67
N LEU A 552 18.56 -3.64 -2.93
CA LEU A 552 18.79 -2.58 -3.92
C LEU A 552 18.37 -3.04 -5.33
N ASP A 553 18.81 -4.24 -5.76
CA ASP A 553 18.46 -4.81 -7.06
C ASP A 553 16.94 -4.98 -7.22
N SER A 554 16.22 -5.41 -6.17
CA SER A 554 14.75 -5.48 -6.21
C SER A 554 14.11 -4.09 -6.38
N TYR A 555 14.58 -3.07 -5.67
CA TYR A 555 14.05 -1.71 -5.79
C TYR A 555 14.37 -1.07 -7.15
N GLU A 556 15.56 -1.29 -7.71
CA GLU A 556 15.93 -0.82 -9.04
C GLU A 556 15.04 -1.44 -10.13
N LYS A 557 14.77 -2.74 -10.03
CA LYS A 557 13.80 -3.42 -10.90
C LYS A 557 12.39 -2.88 -10.72
N MET A 558 11.99 -2.53 -9.49
CA MET A 558 10.69 -1.92 -9.22
C MET A 558 10.60 -0.54 -9.87
N ALA A 559 11.63 0.29 -9.71
CA ALA A 559 11.73 1.59 -10.36
C ALA A 559 11.62 1.44 -11.89
N GLU A 560 12.36 0.51 -12.50
CA GLU A 560 12.31 0.27 -13.94
C GLU A 560 10.93 -0.22 -14.42
N THR A 561 10.31 -1.12 -13.66
CA THR A 561 8.96 -1.64 -13.95
C THR A 561 7.92 -0.53 -13.91
N ILE A 562 7.94 0.31 -12.87
CA ILE A 562 7.03 1.44 -12.71
C ILE A 562 7.29 2.49 -13.80
N ARG A 563 8.55 2.84 -14.07
CA ARG A 563 8.96 3.79 -15.13
C ARG A 563 8.35 3.43 -16.47
N ARG A 564 8.36 2.14 -16.80
CA ARG A 564 7.85 1.61 -18.07
C ARG A 564 6.35 1.36 -18.07
N THR A 565 5.71 1.23 -16.91
CA THR A 565 4.27 1.09 -16.76
C THR A 565 3.56 2.36 -17.20
N ARG A 566 2.57 2.23 -18.07
CA ARG A 566 1.76 3.37 -18.56
C ARG A 566 0.29 3.04 -18.51
N MET A 567 -0.44 3.85 -17.77
CA MET A 567 -1.90 3.80 -17.70
C MET A 567 -2.50 5.10 -18.20
N ARG A 568 -3.58 5.02 -18.97
CA ARG A 568 -4.32 6.19 -19.47
C ARG A 568 -5.80 5.92 -19.44
N GLY A 569 -6.57 6.95 -19.13
CA GLY A 569 -7.99 6.79 -18.87
C GLY A 569 -8.72 8.12 -18.74
N LYS A 570 -10.04 8.02 -18.58
CA LYS A 570 -10.88 9.17 -18.22
C LYS A 570 -11.00 9.24 -16.72
N ASP A 571 -10.79 10.42 -16.15
CA ASP A 571 -10.86 10.66 -14.70
C ASP A 571 -10.06 9.62 -13.89
N LEU A 572 -8.94 9.15 -14.47
CA LEU A 572 -8.09 8.12 -13.90
C LEU A 572 -7.02 8.78 -13.04
N ALA A 573 -7.05 8.48 -11.74
CA ALA A 573 -5.97 8.81 -10.81
C ALA A 573 -5.46 7.52 -10.16
N THR A 574 -4.13 7.39 -10.10
CA THR A 574 -3.45 6.24 -9.50
C THR A 574 -2.25 6.72 -8.70
N ASN A 575 -1.81 5.95 -7.71
CA ASN A 575 -0.55 6.20 -6.99
C ASN A 575 0.73 5.68 -7.72
N LEU A 576 0.69 5.50 -9.05
CA LEU A 576 1.84 5.00 -9.82
C LEU A 576 3.05 5.93 -9.70
N GLU A 577 2.85 7.23 -9.91
CA GLU A 577 3.92 8.23 -9.79
C GLU A 577 4.43 8.37 -8.35
N PHE A 578 3.54 8.25 -7.36
CA PHE A 578 3.90 8.20 -5.95
C PHE A 578 4.89 7.07 -5.66
N HIS A 579 4.57 5.85 -6.11
CA HIS A 579 5.45 4.70 -5.93
C HIS A 579 6.78 4.89 -6.65
N TYR A 580 6.78 5.49 -7.85
CA TYR A 580 8.02 5.80 -8.55
C TYR A 580 8.91 6.77 -7.76
N GLY A 581 8.32 7.83 -7.20
CA GLY A 581 9.04 8.77 -6.33
C GLY A 581 9.56 8.12 -5.06
N LEU A 582 8.73 7.33 -4.38
CA LEU A 582 9.05 6.68 -3.11
C LEU A 582 10.18 5.65 -3.25
N VAL A 583 10.09 4.77 -4.25
CA VAL A 583 11.11 3.75 -4.53
C VAL A 583 12.45 4.42 -4.84
N ASN A 584 12.47 5.45 -5.67
CA ASN A 584 13.70 6.20 -5.98
C ASN A 584 14.21 7.01 -4.77
N TRP A 585 13.35 7.46 -3.86
CA TRP A 585 13.78 8.08 -2.61
C TRP A 585 14.56 7.09 -1.74
N PHE A 586 14.09 5.84 -1.59
CA PHE A 586 14.84 4.82 -0.86
C PHE A 586 16.14 4.42 -1.57
N ILE A 587 16.15 4.31 -2.91
CA ILE A 587 17.36 4.04 -3.69
C ILE A 587 18.41 5.13 -3.45
N GLY A 588 18.03 6.40 -3.52
CA GLY A 588 18.92 7.55 -3.33
C GLY A 588 19.34 7.82 -1.88
N GLN A 589 18.80 7.10 -0.91
CA GLN A 589 19.11 7.28 0.52
C GLN A 589 19.80 6.04 1.08
N ASN A 590 19.03 5.07 1.56
CA ASN A 590 19.52 3.76 1.97
C ASN A 590 18.34 2.78 1.93
N ILE A 591 18.48 1.70 1.18
CA ILE A 591 17.43 0.70 0.97
C ILE A 591 17.13 -0.15 2.22
N ASN A 592 18.05 -0.15 3.19
CA ASN A 592 17.89 -0.82 4.48
C ASN A 592 17.28 0.08 5.56
N ALA A 593 16.83 1.28 5.19
CA ALA A 593 16.14 2.18 6.10
C ALA A 593 14.99 1.49 6.84
N ARG A 594 14.74 1.93 8.08
CA ARG A 594 13.73 1.41 8.99
C ARG A 594 12.58 2.42 9.11
N PRO A 595 11.71 2.54 8.09
CA PRO A 595 10.57 3.45 8.16
C PRO A 595 9.64 3.02 9.30
N THR A 596 9.01 4.00 9.93
CA THR A 596 7.91 3.77 10.87
C THR A 596 6.59 4.06 10.18
N THR A 597 5.49 3.61 10.77
CA THR A 597 4.12 3.78 10.25
C THR A 597 3.68 5.24 10.08
N ARG A 598 4.44 6.20 10.61
CA ARG A 598 4.21 7.65 10.45
C ARG A 598 4.90 8.26 9.24
N PHE A 599 5.76 7.54 8.51
CA PHE A 599 6.67 8.13 7.51
C PHE A 599 5.98 8.75 6.28
N ILE A 600 4.90 8.13 5.78
CA ILE A 600 4.29 8.50 4.50
C ILE A 600 3.77 9.95 4.51
N VAL A 601 3.16 10.42 5.59
CA VAL A 601 2.57 11.77 5.65
C VAL A 601 3.66 12.87 5.61
N PRO A 602 4.74 12.82 6.41
CA PRO A 602 5.89 13.70 6.26
C PRO A 602 6.54 13.63 4.87
N TYR A 603 6.69 12.43 4.29
CA TYR A 603 7.20 12.29 2.92
C TYR A 603 6.32 13.04 1.91
N LEU A 604 4.98 12.82 1.93
CA LEU A 604 4.04 13.55 1.08
C LEU A 604 4.10 15.07 1.32
N THR A 605 4.35 15.50 2.56
CA THR A 605 4.49 16.92 2.90
C THR A 605 5.73 17.53 2.25
N ALA A 606 6.86 16.83 2.27
CA ALA A 606 8.07 17.25 1.57
C ALA A 606 7.86 17.30 0.05
N VAL A 607 7.20 16.30 -0.53
CA VAL A 607 6.87 16.28 -1.96
C VAL A 607 5.89 17.40 -2.34
N GLY A 608 4.91 17.71 -1.49
CA GLY A 608 4.01 18.83 -1.69
C GLY A 608 4.73 20.18 -1.61
N ALA A 609 5.75 20.32 -0.75
CA ALA A 609 6.57 21.52 -0.69
C ALA A 609 7.39 21.71 -1.98
N LEU A 610 7.96 20.64 -2.54
CA LEU A 610 8.59 20.67 -3.86
C LEU A 610 7.61 21.17 -4.93
N LYS A 611 6.38 20.64 -4.92
CA LYS A 611 5.33 21.05 -5.88
C LYS A 611 4.94 22.52 -5.72
N ASP A 612 4.81 23.00 -4.48
CA ASP A 612 4.48 24.40 -4.18
C ASP A 612 5.53 25.35 -4.79
N GLN A 613 6.81 25.02 -4.64
CA GLN A 613 7.89 25.80 -5.27
C GLN A 613 7.95 25.64 -6.79
N ALA A 614 7.83 24.43 -7.31
CA ALA A 614 7.83 24.16 -8.75
C ALA A 614 6.71 24.93 -9.48
N ASN A 615 5.53 25.07 -8.86
CA ASN A 615 4.40 25.83 -9.38
C ASN A 615 4.68 27.34 -9.54
N ASN A 616 5.76 27.86 -8.96
CA ASN A 616 6.17 29.26 -9.04
C ASN A 616 7.29 29.51 -10.06
N ILE A 617 7.85 28.48 -10.68
CA ILE A 617 8.90 28.61 -11.70
C ILE A 617 8.30 28.93 -13.09
N ASP A 618 8.78 29.99 -13.73
CA ASP A 618 8.56 30.28 -15.16
C ASP A 618 9.78 29.82 -15.95
N LEU A 619 9.75 28.57 -16.41
CA LEU A 619 10.86 27.91 -17.08
C LEU A 619 11.27 28.62 -18.39
N GLN A 620 10.32 29.23 -19.10
CA GLN A 620 10.59 29.99 -20.32
C GLN A 620 11.29 31.32 -20.03
N TYR A 621 10.89 32.00 -18.94
CA TYR A 621 11.58 33.19 -18.47
C TYR A 621 13.00 32.86 -17.98
N ALA A 622 13.17 31.77 -17.24
CA ALA A 622 14.48 31.27 -16.81
C ALA A 622 15.42 31.04 -17.99
N TRP A 623 14.95 30.28 -18.99
CA TRP A 623 15.70 30.02 -20.22
C TRP A 623 16.14 31.30 -20.93
N LYS A 624 15.22 32.24 -21.17
CA LYS A 624 15.52 33.51 -21.86
C LYS A 624 16.52 34.38 -21.11
N THR A 625 16.53 34.32 -19.78
CA THR A 625 17.44 35.10 -18.96
C THR A 625 18.83 34.48 -18.95
N LEU A 626 18.92 33.15 -18.82
CA LEU A 626 20.20 32.41 -18.95
C LEU A 626 20.84 32.60 -20.33
N CYS A 627 20.06 32.46 -21.42
CA CYS A 627 20.57 32.71 -22.77
C CYS A 627 21.13 34.13 -22.91
N ARG A 628 20.46 35.14 -22.35
CA ARG A 628 20.94 36.53 -22.39
C ARG A 628 22.24 36.71 -21.61
N ALA A 629 22.36 36.09 -20.43
CA ALA A 629 23.59 36.14 -19.63
C ALA A 629 24.77 35.48 -20.37
N GLN A 630 24.57 34.28 -20.93
CA GLN A 630 25.62 33.56 -21.67
C GLN A 630 26.09 34.29 -22.95
N LEU A 631 25.25 35.14 -23.54
CA LEU A 631 25.59 35.91 -24.75
C LEU A 631 26.31 37.24 -24.47
N ALA A 632 26.25 37.76 -23.24
CA ALA A 632 26.65 39.13 -22.92
C ALA A 632 28.16 39.40 -23.11
N ASP A 633 29.01 38.39 -22.93
CA ASP A 633 30.48 38.53 -22.90
C ASP A 633 31.19 38.10 -24.20
N HIS A 634 30.45 37.95 -25.31
CA HIS A 634 30.98 37.45 -26.58
C HIS A 634 30.91 38.47 -27.72
N GLY A 635 31.92 38.45 -28.60
CA GLY A 635 31.89 39.23 -29.85
C GLY A 635 30.79 38.75 -30.80
N GLU A 636 30.35 39.63 -31.73
CA GLU A 636 29.15 39.44 -32.56
C GLU A 636 29.05 38.07 -33.25
N ALA A 637 30.13 37.59 -33.87
CA ALA A 637 30.15 36.29 -34.55
C ALA A 637 30.02 35.10 -33.58
N ALA A 638 30.72 35.14 -32.44
CA ALA A 638 30.67 34.10 -31.42
C ALA A 638 29.30 34.07 -30.72
N ALA A 639 28.75 35.25 -30.42
CA ALA A 639 27.40 35.38 -29.87
C ALA A 639 26.34 34.81 -30.82
N SER A 640 26.43 35.07 -32.14
CA SER A 640 25.50 34.51 -33.11
C SER A 640 25.58 32.98 -33.20
N ALA A 641 26.77 32.40 -33.21
CA ALA A 641 26.94 30.94 -33.23
C ALA A 641 26.41 30.27 -31.94
N LEU A 642 26.67 30.89 -30.78
CA LEU A 642 26.17 30.42 -29.50
C LEU A 642 24.65 30.54 -29.41
N ALA A 643 24.05 31.62 -29.91
CA ALA A 643 22.60 31.80 -29.95
C ALA A 643 21.91 30.69 -30.77
N ASN A 644 22.47 30.33 -31.93
CA ASN A 644 21.97 29.21 -32.73
C ASN A 644 22.06 27.88 -31.97
N SER A 645 23.15 27.66 -31.23
CA SER A 645 23.34 26.45 -30.42
C SER A 645 22.31 26.35 -29.29
N LEU A 646 22.05 27.47 -28.60
CA LEU A 646 21.02 27.56 -27.57
C LEU A 646 19.63 27.31 -28.15
N GLU A 647 19.28 27.92 -29.28
CA GLU A 647 17.98 27.72 -29.94
C GLU A 647 17.72 26.24 -30.26
N LEU A 648 18.71 25.53 -30.81
CA LEU A 648 18.61 24.10 -31.13
C LEU A 648 18.44 23.22 -29.89
N LYS A 649 18.92 23.65 -28.72
CA LYS A 649 18.87 22.89 -27.46
C LYS A 649 17.68 23.23 -26.58
N GLN A 650 16.85 24.20 -26.96
CA GLN A 650 15.74 24.64 -26.10
C GLN A 650 14.77 23.48 -25.80
N THR A 651 14.38 22.70 -26.80
CA THR A 651 13.44 21.59 -26.62
C THR A 651 14.08 20.40 -25.91
N LEU A 652 15.34 20.13 -26.19
CA LEU A 652 16.17 19.13 -25.51
C LEU A 652 16.24 19.38 -23.99
N LEU A 653 16.30 20.65 -23.56
CA LEU A 653 16.46 20.99 -22.15
C LEU A 653 15.13 21.24 -21.43
N LEU A 654 14.22 22.01 -22.04
CA LEU A 654 13.02 22.46 -21.32
C LEU A 654 11.94 21.38 -21.23
N ARG A 655 11.86 20.44 -22.17
CA ARG A 655 10.83 19.38 -22.14
C ARG A 655 10.96 18.43 -20.95
N PRO A 656 12.13 17.82 -20.65
CA PRO A 656 12.27 16.96 -19.48
C PRO A 656 12.07 17.74 -18.17
N LEU A 657 12.60 18.97 -18.08
CA LEU A 657 12.41 19.83 -16.91
C LEU A 657 10.94 20.16 -16.65
N GLN A 658 10.17 20.51 -17.69
CA GLN A 658 8.75 20.79 -17.54
C GLN A 658 8.00 19.58 -16.96
N ARG A 659 8.32 18.36 -17.41
CA ARG A 659 7.70 17.14 -16.87
C ARG A 659 7.99 16.92 -15.39
N LEU A 660 9.24 17.12 -14.96
CA LEU A 660 9.60 17.03 -13.54
C LEU A 660 8.88 18.09 -12.70
N LEU A 661 8.81 19.34 -13.17
CA LEU A 661 8.08 20.40 -12.45
C LEU A 661 6.56 20.16 -12.39
N ASP A 662 6.00 19.50 -13.41
CA ASP A 662 4.58 19.16 -13.47
C ASP A 662 4.22 18.00 -12.52
N GLU A 663 5.10 17.00 -12.36
CA GLU A 663 4.88 15.78 -11.56
C GLU A 663 5.76 15.70 -10.32
N ALA A 664 5.19 16.07 -9.17
CA ALA A 664 5.92 16.24 -7.90
C ALA A 664 6.65 14.98 -7.40
N HIS A 665 6.02 13.81 -7.52
CA HIS A 665 6.64 12.56 -7.08
C HIS A 665 7.80 12.15 -7.99
N MET A 666 7.70 12.40 -9.29
CA MET A 666 8.83 12.17 -10.21
C MET A 666 9.99 13.13 -9.90
N LEU A 667 9.71 14.40 -9.57
CA LEU A 667 10.72 15.35 -9.11
C LEU A 667 11.41 14.87 -7.83
N SER A 668 10.65 14.42 -6.83
CA SER A 668 11.17 13.83 -5.59
C SER A 668 12.13 12.66 -5.87
N GLY A 669 11.71 11.71 -6.73
CA GLY A 669 12.54 10.58 -7.11
C GLY A 669 13.81 10.99 -7.84
N TRP A 670 13.70 11.90 -8.82
CA TRP A 670 14.85 12.40 -9.58
C TRP A 670 15.87 13.12 -8.68
N LEU A 671 15.40 13.98 -7.77
CA LEU A 671 16.25 14.69 -6.81
C LEU A 671 16.98 13.70 -5.89
N SER A 672 16.30 12.63 -5.48
CA SER A 672 16.86 11.65 -4.57
C SER A 672 18.02 10.87 -5.18
N ILE A 673 17.87 10.34 -6.39
CA ILE A 673 18.91 9.51 -7.04
C ILE A 673 20.05 10.34 -7.66
N ASN A 674 19.83 11.64 -7.92
CA ASN A 674 20.83 12.54 -8.53
C ASN A 674 21.44 13.54 -7.53
N ARG A 675 21.26 13.32 -6.23
CA ARG A 675 21.75 14.22 -5.17
C ARG A 675 23.27 14.43 -5.26
N ASP A 676 24.01 13.37 -5.55
CA ASP A 676 25.48 13.40 -5.57
C ASP A 676 26.07 13.98 -6.86
N CYS A 677 25.23 14.21 -7.89
CA CYS A 677 25.65 14.82 -9.15
C CYS A 677 26.04 16.30 -9.02
N TYR A 678 25.78 16.93 -7.87
CA TYR A 678 26.11 18.34 -7.64
C TYR A 678 26.40 18.65 -6.16
N THR A 679 27.07 19.78 -5.93
CA THR A 679 27.36 20.34 -4.60
C THR A 679 27.08 21.85 -4.58
N LEU A 680 26.84 22.42 -3.39
CA LEU A 680 26.79 23.86 -3.21
C LEU A 680 28.13 24.38 -2.66
N ILE A 681 28.77 25.27 -3.42
CA ILE A 681 30.00 25.95 -3.03
C ILE A 681 29.72 27.45 -2.97
N GLU A 682 29.83 28.05 -1.77
CA GLU A 682 29.53 29.48 -1.53
C GLU A 682 28.13 29.92 -2.02
N GLY A 683 27.14 29.02 -1.95
CA GLY A 683 25.77 29.29 -2.41
C GLY A 683 25.57 29.16 -3.93
N LYS A 684 26.60 28.73 -4.68
CA LYS A 684 26.50 28.41 -6.11
C LYS A 684 26.52 26.90 -6.33
N LEU A 685 25.74 26.45 -7.29
CA LEU A 685 25.68 25.04 -7.65
C LEU A 685 26.86 24.66 -8.56
N CYS A 686 27.56 23.59 -8.21
CA CYS A 686 28.64 23.01 -8.99
C CYS A 686 28.31 21.56 -9.31
N TRP A 687 28.44 21.17 -10.58
CA TRP A 687 28.21 19.79 -11.00
C TRP A 687 29.44 18.92 -10.71
N ASN A 688 29.21 17.81 -10.00
CA ASN A 688 30.22 16.79 -9.74
C ASN A 688 30.35 15.81 -10.92
N GLU A 689 29.32 15.73 -11.76
CA GLU A 689 29.25 14.90 -12.96
C GLU A 689 28.96 15.74 -14.20
N ASN A 690 29.17 15.15 -15.38
CA ASN A 690 28.92 15.81 -16.65
C ASN A 690 27.41 16.08 -16.84
N PRO A 691 26.95 17.34 -16.94
CA PRO A 691 25.52 17.62 -17.06
C PRO A 691 24.87 17.07 -18.35
N VAL A 692 25.66 16.69 -19.36
CA VAL A 692 25.18 15.99 -20.56
C VAL A 692 24.79 14.55 -20.25
N GLU A 693 25.56 13.86 -19.41
CA GLU A 693 25.27 12.48 -18.97
C GLU A 693 24.02 12.49 -18.07
N LEU A 694 23.98 13.40 -17.09
CA LEU A 694 22.80 13.62 -16.24
C LEU A 694 21.54 13.91 -17.07
N LEU A 695 21.65 14.68 -18.16
CA LEU A 695 20.53 14.93 -19.06
C LEU A 695 20.06 13.65 -19.77
N ALA A 696 20.98 12.80 -20.22
CA ALA A 696 20.64 11.51 -20.82
C ALA A 696 19.91 10.61 -19.81
N ASP A 697 20.41 10.52 -18.58
CA ASP A 697 19.80 9.77 -17.50
C ASP A 697 18.42 10.35 -17.13
N THR A 698 18.26 11.66 -17.20
CA THR A 698 16.96 12.33 -17.01
C THR A 698 15.94 11.90 -18.08
N TYR A 699 16.37 11.79 -19.34
CA TYR A 699 15.50 11.29 -20.41
C TYR A 699 15.12 9.83 -20.19
N HIS A 700 16.06 9.01 -19.73
CA HIS A 700 15.80 7.64 -19.35
C HIS A 700 14.79 7.56 -18.20
N PHE A 701 15.06 8.26 -17.09
CA PHE A 701 14.21 8.35 -15.89
C PHE A 701 12.76 8.73 -16.20
N LEU A 702 12.54 9.61 -17.19
CA LEU A 702 11.21 10.07 -17.60
C LEU A 702 10.50 9.14 -18.60
N ASN A 703 11.07 7.96 -18.89
CA ASN A 703 10.61 7.03 -19.93
C ASN A 703 10.49 7.72 -21.29
N MET A 704 11.52 8.49 -21.64
CA MET A 704 11.59 9.28 -22.87
C MET A 704 12.75 8.84 -23.79
N ASP A 705 13.26 7.62 -23.61
CA ASP A 705 14.28 7.04 -24.48
C ASP A 705 13.88 7.12 -25.97
N TYR A 706 14.85 7.30 -26.87
CA TYR A 706 14.58 7.29 -28.29
C TYR A 706 14.25 5.86 -28.77
N ILE A 707 13.03 5.65 -29.23
CA ILE A 707 12.57 4.36 -29.76
C ILE A 707 12.24 4.52 -31.24
N PRO A 708 13.00 3.90 -32.16
CA PRO A 708 12.74 3.97 -33.59
C PRO A 708 11.28 3.60 -33.93
N GLY A 709 10.57 4.50 -34.61
CA GLY A 709 9.19 4.31 -35.04
C GLY A 709 8.12 4.57 -33.97
N ALA A 710 8.49 4.87 -32.72
CA ALA A 710 7.52 5.26 -31.71
C ALA A 710 6.99 6.69 -31.93
N PRO A 711 5.78 7.05 -31.44
CA PRO A 711 5.27 8.41 -31.54
C PRO A 711 6.14 9.42 -30.78
N ALA A 712 6.45 10.55 -31.42
CA ALA A 712 7.29 11.61 -30.86
C ALA A 712 6.76 12.24 -29.55
N SER A 713 5.48 12.06 -29.23
CA SER A 713 4.92 12.48 -27.94
C SER A 713 5.38 11.62 -26.76
N ARG A 714 5.98 10.46 -27.02
CA ARG A 714 6.35 9.45 -26.01
C ARG A 714 7.86 9.33 -25.79
N MET A 715 8.66 10.11 -26.50
CA MET A 715 10.12 10.02 -26.46
C MET A 715 10.78 11.38 -26.69
N ILE A 716 12.09 11.42 -26.49
CA ILE A 716 12.97 12.45 -27.00
C ILE A 716 12.75 12.61 -28.51
N TRP A 717 12.75 13.87 -28.99
CA TRP A 717 12.58 14.10 -30.41
C TRP A 717 13.84 13.73 -31.17
N ARG A 718 13.70 13.36 -32.44
CA ARG A 718 14.82 12.88 -33.24
C ARG A 718 16.00 13.86 -33.27
N HIS A 719 15.73 15.15 -33.49
CA HIS A 719 16.79 16.16 -33.53
C HIS A 719 17.42 16.38 -32.14
N ASP A 720 16.62 16.41 -31.08
CA ASP A 720 17.11 16.50 -29.70
C ASP A 720 18.02 15.29 -29.38
N HIS A 721 17.61 14.08 -29.77
CA HIS A 721 18.39 12.85 -29.61
C HIS A 721 19.69 12.88 -30.41
N GLU A 722 19.67 13.34 -31.65
CA GLU A 722 20.88 13.49 -32.48
C GLU A 722 21.88 14.46 -31.83
N ILE A 723 21.41 15.56 -31.23
CA ILE A 723 22.26 16.51 -30.49
C ILE A 723 22.84 15.86 -29.22
N LEU A 724 21.99 15.21 -28.42
CA LEU A 724 22.39 14.56 -27.18
C LEU A 724 23.41 13.44 -27.43
N GLN A 725 23.17 12.60 -28.44
CA GLN A 725 24.08 11.51 -28.78
C GLN A 725 25.44 12.03 -29.27
N GLN A 726 25.46 13.08 -30.09
CA GLN A 726 26.72 13.71 -30.50
C GLN A 726 27.50 14.27 -29.30
N ALA A 727 26.80 14.82 -28.31
CA ALA A 727 27.43 15.31 -27.09
C ALA A 727 28.00 14.15 -26.25
N LEU A 728 27.25 13.07 -26.07
CA LEU A 728 27.71 11.86 -25.38
C LEU A 728 28.93 11.23 -26.07
N ASP A 729 28.87 11.05 -27.39
CA ASP A 729 29.98 10.52 -28.18
C ASP A 729 31.23 11.40 -28.07
N PHE A 730 31.06 12.73 -28.04
CA PHE A 730 32.14 13.69 -27.84
C PHE A 730 32.83 13.50 -26.47
N TYR A 731 32.07 13.43 -25.37
CA TYR A 731 32.65 13.24 -24.04
C TYR A 731 33.24 11.86 -23.83
N ALA A 732 32.61 10.81 -24.37
CA ALA A 732 33.18 9.45 -24.36
C ALA A 732 34.55 9.43 -25.04
N GLU A 733 34.70 10.09 -26.18
CA GLU A 733 35.98 10.16 -26.88
C GLU A 733 37.03 11.02 -26.14
N LEU A 734 36.61 12.08 -25.45
CA LEU A 734 37.53 12.86 -24.59
C LEU A 734 38.04 12.02 -23.41
N ASN A 735 37.16 11.30 -22.73
CA ASN A 735 37.53 10.42 -21.62
C ASN A 735 38.51 9.30 -22.06
N ASN A 736 38.41 8.85 -23.32
CA ASN A 736 39.35 7.87 -23.88
C ASN A 736 40.73 8.44 -24.21
N ARG A 737 40.85 9.76 -24.42
CA ARG A 737 42.07 10.41 -24.93
C ARG A 737 42.80 11.26 -23.90
N LEU A 738 42.09 11.81 -22.93
CA LEU A 738 42.61 12.73 -21.94
C LEU A 738 42.77 12.00 -20.61
N ASP A 739 43.87 12.28 -19.92
CA ASP A 739 44.13 11.77 -18.57
C ASP A 739 43.37 12.63 -17.55
N ALA A 740 42.08 12.35 -17.38
CA ALA A 740 41.21 13.00 -16.41
C ALA A 740 40.43 11.93 -15.63
N PRO A 741 40.61 11.79 -14.30
CA PRO A 741 39.98 10.73 -13.52
C PRO A 741 38.48 10.93 -13.29
N ASP A 742 38.00 12.17 -13.36
CA ASP A 742 36.60 12.55 -13.12
C ASP A 742 36.20 13.78 -13.93
N TRP A 743 34.92 14.14 -13.86
CA TRP A 743 34.36 15.30 -14.55
C TRP A 743 35.02 16.62 -14.14
N ILE A 744 35.34 16.78 -12.85
CA ILE A 744 35.94 18.02 -12.33
C ILE A 744 37.31 18.24 -12.99
N ALA A 745 38.16 17.21 -12.99
CA ALA A 745 39.47 17.25 -13.62
C ALA A 745 39.38 17.47 -15.14
N LEU A 746 38.43 16.82 -15.82
CA LEU A 746 38.20 17.01 -17.25
C LEU A 746 37.77 18.45 -17.56
N ASN A 747 36.81 18.97 -16.80
CA ASN A 747 36.29 20.33 -16.97
C ASN A 747 37.40 21.36 -16.71
N ASP A 748 38.19 21.20 -15.65
CA ASP A 748 39.34 22.05 -15.34
C ASP A 748 40.35 22.07 -16.49
N LEU A 749 40.68 20.89 -17.04
CA LEU A 749 41.57 20.78 -18.19
C LEU A 749 41.01 21.57 -19.39
N LEU A 750 39.72 21.42 -19.69
CA LEU A 750 39.02 22.11 -20.79
C LEU A 750 38.94 23.63 -20.59
N GLN A 751 39.09 24.15 -19.37
CA GLN A 751 39.22 25.59 -19.13
C GLN A 751 40.59 26.15 -19.54
N THR A 752 41.64 25.32 -19.60
CA THR A 752 43.00 25.76 -19.93
C THR A 752 43.21 25.97 -21.44
N SER A 753 43.97 27.00 -21.81
CA SER A 753 44.29 27.27 -23.22
C SER A 753 45.41 26.38 -23.78
N GLN A 754 46.19 25.74 -22.91
CA GLN A 754 47.33 24.91 -23.30
C GLN A 754 46.85 23.53 -23.74
N ALA A 755 47.29 23.08 -24.92
CA ALA A 755 46.94 21.75 -25.42
C ALA A 755 47.60 20.63 -24.58
N PRO A 756 46.86 19.57 -24.21
CA PRO A 756 47.41 18.36 -23.61
C PRO A 756 48.40 17.65 -24.54
N GLU A 757 49.25 16.80 -23.96
CA GLU A 757 50.20 16.00 -24.73
C GLU A 757 49.48 15.13 -25.77
N GLY A 758 49.97 15.14 -27.01
CA GLY A 758 49.38 14.38 -28.12
C GLY A 758 48.20 15.06 -28.84
N VAL A 759 47.77 16.25 -28.41
CA VAL A 759 46.72 17.05 -29.08
C VAL A 759 47.32 18.32 -29.67
N SER A 760 46.99 18.66 -30.92
CA SER A 760 47.45 19.91 -31.53
C SER A 760 46.70 21.13 -30.99
N ASP A 761 47.32 22.31 -30.95
CA ASP A 761 46.69 23.55 -30.49
C ASP A 761 45.40 23.89 -31.27
N GLU A 762 45.38 23.59 -32.57
CA GLU A 762 44.20 23.79 -33.43
C GLU A 762 43.06 22.85 -33.01
N THR A 763 43.35 21.55 -32.87
CA THR A 763 42.38 20.56 -32.41
C THR A 763 41.89 20.88 -31.00
N TRP A 764 42.78 21.31 -30.10
CA TRP A 764 42.42 21.69 -28.74
C TRP A 764 41.47 22.88 -28.69
N THR A 765 41.71 23.88 -29.54
CA THR A 765 40.80 25.02 -29.70
C THR A 765 39.41 24.58 -30.18
N GLN A 766 39.34 23.65 -31.13
CA GLN A 766 38.08 23.07 -31.61
C GLN A 766 37.37 22.26 -30.51
N ILE A 767 38.09 21.43 -29.76
CA ILE A 767 37.56 20.67 -28.62
C ILE A 767 36.94 21.60 -27.59
N ARG A 768 37.66 22.64 -27.15
CA ARG A 768 37.16 23.62 -26.18
C ARG A 768 35.93 24.38 -26.70
N SER A 769 35.89 24.68 -28.00
CA SER A 769 34.72 25.33 -28.62
C SER A 769 33.50 24.40 -28.66
N ALA A 770 33.70 23.12 -29.01
CA ALA A 770 32.65 22.10 -29.00
C ALA A 770 32.11 21.87 -27.58
N HIS A 771 33.01 21.73 -26.60
CA HIS A 771 32.67 21.65 -25.18
C HIS A 771 31.80 22.83 -24.74
N LYS A 772 32.19 24.07 -25.07
CA LYS A 772 31.39 25.27 -24.74
C LYS A 772 29.99 25.21 -25.37
N GLY A 773 29.87 24.75 -26.62
CA GLY A 773 28.58 24.55 -27.28
C GLY A 773 27.72 23.49 -26.59
N TYR A 774 28.29 22.32 -26.30
CA TYR A 774 27.59 21.23 -25.62
C TYR A 774 27.21 21.57 -24.17
N GLN A 775 27.98 22.39 -23.47
CA GLN A 775 27.64 22.84 -22.11
C GLN A 775 26.67 24.03 -22.08
N SER A 776 26.58 24.83 -23.16
CA SER A 776 25.71 26.01 -23.19
C SER A 776 24.24 25.68 -22.88
N GLY A 777 23.60 26.50 -22.05
CA GLY A 777 22.25 26.27 -21.57
C GLY A 777 22.05 25.16 -20.53
N LEU A 778 23.00 24.26 -20.25
CA LEU A 778 22.81 23.19 -19.24
C LEU A 778 22.65 23.72 -17.80
N ASP A 779 23.07 24.95 -17.53
CA ASP A 779 22.85 25.64 -16.25
C ASP A 779 21.36 25.69 -15.86
N ILE A 780 20.43 25.58 -16.82
CA ILE A 780 18.99 25.49 -16.53
C ILE A 780 18.62 24.27 -15.69
N LEU A 781 19.42 23.19 -15.73
CA LEU A 781 19.19 22.01 -14.89
C LEU A 781 19.28 22.33 -13.39
N ALA A 782 20.01 23.39 -13.00
CA ALA A 782 20.14 23.83 -11.61
C ALA A 782 18.81 24.31 -10.98
N VAL A 783 17.74 24.46 -11.78
CA VAL A 783 16.37 24.66 -11.30
C VAL A 783 15.91 23.57 -10.36
N LEU A 784 16.17 22.31 -10.69
CA LEU A 784 15.72 21.18 -9.88
C LEU A 784 16.37 21.19 -8.48
N PRO A 785 17.71 21.15 -8.36
CA PRO A 785 18.36 21.12 -7.06
C PRO A 785 18.12 22.37 -6.21
N SER A 786 18.02 23.56 -6.79
CA SER A 786 17.73 24.76 -5.98
C SER A 786 16.29 24.80 -5.45
N ILE A 787 15.33 24.12 -6.10
CA ILE A 787 14.02 23.85 -5.48
C ILE A 787 14.20 22.99 -4.23
N ALA A 788 14.99 21.91 -4.32
CA ALA A 788 15.26 21.01 -3.18
C ALA A 788 15.91 21.75 -2.00
N GLU A 789 16.89 22.62 -2.26
CA GLU A 789 17.54 23.46 -1.24
C GLU A 789 16.53 24.43 -0.59
N THR A 790 15.70 25.09 -1.39
CA THR A 790 14.71 26.07 -0.90
C THR A 790 13.67 25.41 0.00
N THR A 791 13.30 24.16 -0.28
CA THR A 791 12.33 23.40 0.51
C THR A 791 12.98 22.59 1.63
N ALA A 792 14.31 22.61 1.75
CA ALA A 792 15.06 21.72 2.64
C ALA A 792 14.69 20.23 2.45
N PHE A 793 14.50 19.81 1.20
CA PHE A 793 14.01 18.46 0.87
C PHE A 793 14.94 17.36 1.41
N TYR A 794 16.26 17.60 1.38
CA TYR A 794 17.27 16.64 1.83
C TYR A 794 17.40 16.52 3.36
N ASP A 795 16.70 17.36 4.14
CA ASP A 795 16.66 17.21 5.59
C ASP A 795 15.87 15.94 5.97
N LEU A 796 14.87 15.54 5.16
CA LEU A 796 14.28 14.21 5.26
C LEU A 796 15.28 13.17 4.75
N SER A 797 15.89 12.42 5.66
CA SER A 797 17.06 11.59 5.37
C SER A 797 17.12 10.33 6.24
N VAL A 798 17.99 9.39 5.86
CA VAL A 798 18.26 8.18 6.64
C VAL A 798 19.54 8.36 7.47
N ASN A 799 19.44 8.11 8.77
CA ASN A 799 20.56 8.17 9.70
C ASN A 799 21.48 6.94 9.55
N GLN A 800 22.68 7.02 10.12
CA GLN A 800 23.63 5.89 10.13
C GLN A 800 23.12 4.65 10.88
N ASP A 801 22.12 4.81 11.75
CA ASP A 801 21.46 3.71 12.46
C ASP A 801 20.21 3.20 11.72
N LEU A 802 20.07 3.57 10.44
CA LEU A 802 18.96 3.25 9.54
C LEU A 802 17.60 3.83 9.95
N SER A 803 17.51 4.60 11.05
CA SER A 803 16.29 5.35 11.36
C SER A 803 16.09 6.50 10.38
N ILE A 804 14.84 6.87 10.12
CA ILE A 804 14.53 8.03 9.26
C ILE A 804 14.47 9.29 10.13
N HIS A 805 15.30 10.28 9.82
CA HIS A 805 15.19 11.62 10.36
C HIS A 805 14.04 12.37 9.67
N ILE A 806 13.02 12.73 10.44
CA ILE A 806 11.88 13.53 9.97
C ILE A 806 11.97 14.92 10.59
N PRO A 807 12.17 15.98 9.79
CA PRO A 807 12.15 17.35 10.29
C PRO A 807 10.82 17.73 10.97
N ASP A 808 10.88 18.45 12.10
CA ASP A 808 9.70 18.84 12.89
C ASP A 808 8.65 19.58 12.07
N ALA A 809 9.08 20.39 11.10
CA ALA A 809 8.17 21.11 10.21
C ALA A 809 7.25 20.16 9.41
N LEU A 810 7.73 18.97 9.03
CA LEU A 810 6.93 17.99 8.29
C LEU A 810 5.92 17.23 9.17
N LEU A 811 6.02 17.39 10.50
CA LEU A 811 5.06 16.86 11.47
C LEU A 811 3.92 17.85 11.79
N ASP A 812 4.02 19.10 11.31
CA ASP A 812 3.01 20.12 11.51
C ASP A 812 1.73 19.83 10.70
N SER A 813 0.60 19.70 11.38
CA SER A 813 -0.67 19.32 10.74
C SER A 813 -1.23 20.39 9.80
N GLU A 814 -0.98 21.68 10.04
CA GLU A 814 -1.41 22.75 9.12
C GLU A 814 -0.64 22.67 7.81
N LEU A 815 0.68 22.46 7.89
CA LEU A 815 1.52 22.26 6.72
C LEU A 815 1.13 20.99 5.96
N GLN A 816 0.94 19.87 6.65
CA GLN A 816 0.50 18.60 6.04
C GLN A 816 -0.79 18.79 5.23
N ASN A 817 -1.80 19.43 5.83
CA ASN A 817 -3.07 19.72 5.16
C ASN A 817 -2.90 20.64 3.95
N ARG A 818 -2.06 21.68 4.07
CA ARG A 818 -1.77 22.60 2.96
C ARG A 818 -1.06 21.88 1.81
N MET A 819 -0.05 21.06 2.10
CA MET A 819 0.73 20.33 1.10
C MET A 819 -0.08 19.22 0.41
N ALA A 820 -0.98 18.55 1.15
CA ALA A 820 -1.95 17.63 0.55
C ALA A 820 -2.84 18.34 -0.49
N LYS A 821 -3.33 19.55 -0.18
CA LYS A 821 -4.09 20.38 -1.14
C LYS A 821 -3.24 20.86 -2.32
N VAL A 822 -1.93 21.05 -2.15
CA VAL A 822 -1.03 21.39 -3.28
C VAL A 822 -0.85 20.19 -4.22
N LEU A 823 -0.71 18.98 -3.67
CA LEU A 823 -0.57 17.74 -4.44
C LEU A 823 -1.87 17.34 -5.15
N ALA A 824 -3.00 17.48 -4.46
CA ALA A 824 -4.32 17.23 -4.98
C ALA A 824 -5.23 18.45 -4.77
N PRO A 825 -5.15 19.46 -5.65
CA PRO A 825 -5.97 20.66 -5.55
C PRO A 825 -7.45 20.29 -5.52
N PRO A 826 -8.21 20.77 -4.50
CA PRO A 826 -9.63 20.49 -4.44
C PRO A 826 -10.32 21.12 -5.66
N PRO A 827 -11.32 20.44 -6.23
CA PRO A 827 -12.13 21.02 -7.29
C PRO A 827 -12.78 22.31 -6.79
N MET A 828 -12.74 23.37 -7.60
CA MET A 828 -13.21 24.69 -7.20
C MET A 828 -14.65 24.94 -7.65
N ALA A 829 -15.49 25.42 -6.72
CA ALA A 829 -16.86 25.78 -7.01
C ALA A 829 -16.94 27.10 -7.82
N LYS A 830 -17.67 27.07 -8.94
CA LYS A 830 -17.99 28.27 -9.72
C LYS A 830 -19.23 29.03 -9.23
N SER A 831 -19.99 28.43 -8.31
CA SER A 831 -21.30 28.93 -7.86
C SER A 831 -21.53 28.58 -6.39
N ASP A 832 -22.39 29.35 -5.73
CA ASP A 832 -22.98 29.09 -4.41
C ASP A 832 -24.19 28.15 -4.49
N GLU A 833 -24.31 27.37 -5.58
CA GLU A 833 -25.43 26.47 -5.83
C GLU A 833 -24.94 25.16 -6.46
N ILE A 834 -25.56 24.05 -6.06
CA ILE A 834 -25.45 22.76 -6.72
C ILE A 834 -26.67 22.59 -7.63
N LEU A 835 -26.40 22.42 -8.92
CA LEU A 835 -27.42 22.32 -9.95
C LEU A 835 -27.68 20.86 -10.37
N ALA A 836 -28.89 20.58 -10.83
CA ALA A 836 -29.26 19.31 -11.44
C ALA A 836 -28.40 19.02 -12.69
N VAL A 837 -27.66 17.91 -12.68
CA VAL A 837 -26.75 17.53 -13.79
C VAL A 837 -27.52 17.06 -15.04
N SER A 838 -28.74 16.56 -14.85
CA SER A 838 -29.67 16.10 -15.87
C SER A 838 -31.11 16.34 -15.44
N GLY A 839 -32.05 16.30 -16.39
CA GLY A 839 -33.48 16.25 -16.07
C GLY A 839 -33.91 14.82 -15.77
N GLY A 840 -34.81 14.64 -14.79
CA GLY A 840 -35.24 13.32 -14.32
C GLY A 840 -36.05 13.42 -13.03
N MET A 841 -36.34 12.28 -12.40
CA MET A 841 -37.01 12.26 -11.10
C MET A 841 -35.97 12.27 -9.97
N PHE A 842 -36.09 13.21 -9.03
CA PHE A 842 -35.17 13.40 -7.91
C PHE A 842 -35.50 12.49 -6.73
N TYR A 843 -34.47 11.97 -6.09
CA TYR A 843 -34.55 11.26 -4.82
C TYR A 843 -33.38 11.67 -3.91
N GLY A 844 -33.66 12.06 -2.67
CA GLY A 844 -32.64 12.41 -1.68
C GLY A 844 -32.04 11.21 -0.95
N ARG A 845 -32.47 9.98 -1.27
CA ARG A 845 -32.11 8.72 -0.61
C ARG A 845 -32.39 7.51 -1.50
N GLU A 846 -31.80 6.35 -1.18
CA GLU A 846 -31.98 5.12 -1.98
C GLU A 846 -33.34 4.45 -1.81
N SER A 847 -33.86 4.45 -0.59
CA SER A 847 -35.19 3.91 -0.27
C SER A 847 -35.82 4.74 0.84
N PRO A 848 -37.15 4.68 1.04
CA PRO A 848 -37.83 5.43 2.10
C PRO A 848 -37.36 5.10 3.53
N GLN A 849 -36.63 3.99 3.71
CA GLN A 849 -36.09 3.53 4.99
C GLN A 849 -34.65 4.02 5.25
N HIS A 850 -33.97 4.56 4.23
CA HIS A 850 -32.64 5.15 4.37
C HIS A 850 -32.71 6.64 4.72
N ASP A 851 -31.65 7.12 5.35
CA ASP A 851 -31.47 8.54 5.65
C ASP A 851 -31.29 9.36 4.36
N LEU A 852 -31.62 10.66 4.43
CA LEU A 852 -31.30 11.60 3.37
C LEU A 852 -29.78 11.73 3.24
N TYR A 853 -29.30 11.84 2.01
CA TYR A 853 -27.89 12.02 1.74
C TYR A 853 -27.31 13.31 2.35
N VAL A 854 -28.07 14.42 2.32
CA VAL A 854 -27.68 15.70 2.89
C VAL A 854 -28.88 16.48 3.43
N GLN A 855 -28.66 17.28 4.48
CA GLN A 855 -29.63 18.18 5.12
C GLN A 855 -29.07 19.61 5.25
N GLU A 856 -29.93 20.57 5.57
CA GLU A 856 -29.49 21.95 5.84
C GLU A 856 -28.56 22.00 7.06
N GLY A 857 -27.39 22.61 6.88
CA GLY A 857 -26.32 22.69 7.88
C GLY A 857 -25.29 21.56 7.80
N ASP A 858 -25.53 20.52 7.00
CA ASP A 858 -24.57 19.44 6.81
C ASP A 858 -23.37 19.94 6.00
N HIS A 859 -22.18 19.55 6.44
CA HIS A 859 -20.96 19.64 5.65
C HIS A 859 -20.84 18.35 4.81
N PHE A 860 -20.46 18.51 3.55
CA PHE A 860 -20.24 17.42 2.60
C PHE A 860 -18.85 17.54 1.97
N GLU A 861 -18.24 16.39 1.70
CA GLU A 861 -16.95 16.30 1.03
C GLU A 861 -17.11 16.09 -0.48
N ALA A 862 -16.06 16.39 -1.24
CA ALA A 862 -16.05 16.07 -2.67
C ALA A 862 -16.16 14.55 -2.87
N GLY A 863 -17.11 14.10 -3.69
CA GLY A 863 -17.39 12.69 -3.92
C GLY A 863 -18.47 12.09 -3.02
N ASP A 864 -19.03 12.84 -2.06
CA ASP A 864 -20.18 12.38 -1.29
C ASP A 864 -21.44 12.32 -2.15
N PRO A 865 -22.29 11.29 -2.02
CA PRO A 865 -23.57 11.25 -2.73
C PRO A 865 -24.44 12.40 -2.21
N LEU A 866 -25.03 13.17 -3.12
CA LEU A 866 -25.92 14.29 -2.77
C LEU A 866 -27.39 13.95 -3.03
N TYR A 867 -27.65 13.27 -4.14
CA TYR A 867 -28.99 12.85 -4.56
C TYR A 867 -28.91 11.77 -5.65
N ILE A 868 -30.05 11.16 -5.95
CA ILE A 868 -30.25 10.25 -7.07
C ILE A 868 -31.16 10.93 -8.10
N VAL A 869 -30.86 10.73 -9.37
CA VAL A 869 -31.73 11.08 -10.48
C VAL A 869 -32.14 9.83 -11.26
N GLU A 870 -33.45 9.59 -11.34
CA GLU A 870 -34.01 8.55 -12.20
C GLU A 870 -34.26 9.10 -13.61
N VAL A 871 -33.65 8.44 -14.60
CA VAL A 871 -33.86 8.72 -16.02
C VAL A 871 -34.05 7.39 -16.74
N MET A 872 -35.16 7.23 -17.46
CA MET A 872 -35.46 6.01 -18.22
C MET A 872 -35.37 4.71 -17.39
N LYS A 873 -35.91 4.71 -16.16
CA LYS A 873 -35.87 3.58 -15.21
C LYS A 873 -34.48 3.21 -14.68
N MET A 874 -33.49 4.08 -14.88
CA MET A 874 -32.14 3.94 -14.32
C MET A 874 -31.95 4.96 -13.19
N PHE A 875 -31.51 4.51 -12.03
CA PHE A 875 -31.19 5.35 -10.87
C PHE A 875 -29.70 5.69 -10.89
N ASN A 876 -29.38 6.98 -11.01
CA ASN A 876 -27.99 7.45 -11.06
C ASN A 876 -27.72 8.31 -9.82
N LYS A 877 -26.75 7.91 -9.00
CA LYS A 877 -26.26 8.76 -7.91
C LYS A 877 -25.47 9.92 -8.49
N VAL A 878 -25.70 11.12 -7.95
CA VAL A 878 -24.96 12.32 -8.26
C VAL A 878 -24.14 12.68 -7.04
N TYR A 879 -22.84 12.83 -7.25
CA TYR A 879 -21.86 13.07 -6.20
C TYR A 879 -21.44 14.54 -6.17
N ALA A 880 -21.05 15.00 -4.99
CA ALA A 880 -20.58 16.36 -4.76
C ALA A 880 -19.32 16.62 -5.59
N PRO A 881 -19.28 17.67 -6.43
CA PRO A 881 -18.11 17.96 -7.24
C PRO A 881 -17.00 18.67 -6.46
N PHE A 882 -17.23 19.10 -5.23
CA PHE A 882 -16.29 19.79 -4.32
C PHE A 882 -16.84 19.74 -2.89
N ALA A 883 -16.04 20.10 -1.88
CA ALA A 883 -16.48 20.14 -0.48
C ALA A 883 -17.13 21.48 -0.11
N GLY A 884 -18.09 21.45 0.81
CA GLY A 884 -18.77 22.65 1.28
C GLY A 884 -19.84 22.35 2.32
N THR A 885 -20.56 23.40 2.71
CA THR A 885 -21.70 23.30 3.63
C THR A 885 -23.01 23.56 2.90
N ILE A 886 -24.03 22.75 3.15
CA ILE A 886 -25.39 22.98 2.66
C ILE A 886 -26.01 24.14 3.45
N ASP A 887 -26.10 25.30 2.84
CA ASP A 887 -26.80 26.45 3.42
C ASP A 887 -28.32 26.27 3.33
N LYS A 888 -28.80 25.63 2.26
CA LYS A 888 -30.23 25.43 2.04
C LYS A 888 -30.54 24.26 1.09
N VAL A 889 -31.55 23.46 1.41
CA VAL A 889 -32.09 22.45 0.49
C VAL A 889 -33.27 23.07 -0.28
N LEU A 890 -33.14 23.18 -1.61
CA LEU A 890 -34.16 23.81 -2.48
C LEU A 890 -35.16 22.78 -3.04
N VAL A 891 -34.77 21.50 -3.09
CA VAL A 891 -35.62 20.36 -3.46
C VAL A 891 -35.42 19.26 -2.43
N ASP A 892 -36.44 19.02 -1.59
CA ASP A 892 -36.38 18.10 -0.44
C ASP A 892 -37.35 16.91 -0.54
N THR A 893 -38.13 16.86 -1.63
CA THR A 893 -39.22 15.89 -1.80
C THR A 893 -38.84 14.86 -2.86
N ASP A 894 -38.82 13.58 -2.46
CA ASP A 894 -38.61 12.45 -3.36
C ASP A 894 -39.73 12.35 -4.43
N GLY A 895 -39.38 11.96 -5.65
CA GLY A 895 -40.34 11.77 -6.74
C GLY A 895 -40.67 13.03 -7.54
N VAL A 896 -40.02 14.16 -7.25
CA VAL A 896 -40.21 15.42 -7.98
C VAL A 896 -39.41 15.41 -9.29
N ILE A 897 -40.02 15.91 -10.37
CA ILE A 897 -39.33 16.06 -11.66
C ILE A 897 -38.45 17.31 -11.62
N ILE A 898 -37.15 17.13 -11.81
CA ILE A 898 -36.15 18.19 -11.92
C ILE A 898 -35.69 18.37 -13.37
N SER A 899 -35.28 19.59 -13.72
CA SER A 899 -34.73 19.93 -15.05
C SER A 899 -33.21 20.15 -14.97
N LYS A 900 -32.48 19.81 -16.04
CA LYS A 900 -31.02 20.07 -16.11
C LYS A 900 -30.74 21.57 -15.86
N GLY A 901 -29.81 21.85 -14.94
CA GLY A 901 -29.44 23.20 -14.54
C GLY A 901 -30.35 23.83 -13.47
N GLN A 902 -31.36 23.12 -12.98
CA GLN A 902 -32.21 23.58 -11.87
C GLN A 902 -31.39 23.58 -10.56
N PRO A 903 -31.40 24.66 -9.77
CA PRO A 903 -30.79 24.67 -8.44
C PRO A 903 -31.47 23.68 -7.49
N LEU A 904 -30.66 22.83 -6.83
CA LEU A 904 -31.11 21.82 -5.87
C LEU A 904 -30.69 22.16 -4.44
N PHE A 905 -29.48 22.69 -4.27
CA PHE A 905 -28.93 23.08 -2.98
C PHE A 905 -28.27 24.45 -3.10
N LYS A 906 -28.43 25.31 -2.08
CA LYS A 906 -27.54 26.44 -1.84
C LYS A 906 -26.44 26.01 -0.90
N ILE A 907 -25.24 26.50 -1.15
CA ILE A 907 -24.04 26.03 -0.48
C ILE A 907 -23.03 27.15 -0.25
N THR A 908 -22.21 26.95 0.77
CA THR A 908 -20.96 27.68 0.94
C THR A 908 -19.81 26.71 0.65
N PRO A 909 -19.10 26.86 -0.49
CA PRO A 909 -17.92 26.06 -0.78
C PRO A 909 -16.79 26.36 0.20
N ASP A 910 -16.05 25.32 0.59
CA ASP A 910 -14.87 25.48 1.45
C ASP A 910 -13.76 26.25 0.73
N GLU A 911 -13.64 26.05 -0.58
CA GLU A 911 -12.64 26.68 -1.44
C GLU A 911 -13.33 27.49 -2.55
N LYS A 912 -13.10 28.80 -2.57
CA LYS A 912 -13.67 29.72 -3.57
C LYS A 912 -12.65 30.02 -4.66
N ILE A 913 -13.13 30.23 -5.89
CA ILE A 913 -12.27 30.68 -6.99
C ILE A 913 -11.77 32.09 -6.69
N GLU A 914 -10.51 32.19 -6.26
CA GLU A 914 -9.78 33.45 -6.25
C GLU A 914 -9.37 33.77 -7.70
N ILE A 915 -10.07 34.72 -8.33
CA ILE A 915 -9.79 35.13 -9.71
C ILE A 915 -8.56 36.05 -9.70
N VAL A 916 -7.37 35.45 -9.68
CA VAL A 916 -6.11 36.16 -9.95
C VAL A 916 -5.93 36.25 -11.47
N SER A 917 -5.62 37.44 -12.00
CA SER A 917 -5.45 37.59 -13.45
C SER A 917 -4.24 36.78 -13.96
N PRO A 918 -4.28 36.20 -15.17
CA PRO A 918 -3.15 35.49 -15.75
C PRO A 918 -1.86 36.32 -15.77
N GLU A 919 -1.98 37.64 -15.96
CA GLU A 919 -0.85 38.57 -15.92
C GLU A 919 -0.23 38.68 -14.52
N ALA A 920 -1.06 38.71 -13.46
CA ALA A 920 -0.58 38.75 -12.08
C ALA A 920 0.11 37.44 -11.68
N VAL A 921 -0.43 36.28 -12.10
CA VAL A 921 0.21 34.98 -11.90
C VAL A 921 1.56 34.93 -12.63
N SER A 922 1.61 35.36 -13.88
CA SER A 922 2.86 35.41 -14.65
C SER A 922 3.89 36.37 -14.05
N ALA A 923 3.46 37.55 -13.58
CA ALA A 923 4.34 38.51 -12.91
C ALA A 923 4.95 37.92 -11.62
N ARG A 924 4.12 37.30 -10.78
CA ARG A 924 4.55 36.62 -9.55
C ARG A 924 5.58 35.51 -9.85
N ARG A 925 5.27 34.65 -10.83
CA ARG A 925 6.20 33.58 -11.24
C ARG A 925 7.53 34.12 -11.75
N ARG A 926 7.51 35.21 -12.52
CA ARG A 926 8.75 35.85 -13.01
C ARG A 926 9.57 36.47 -11.91
N GLU A 927 8.94 37.14 -10.95
CA GLU A 927 9.62 37.71 -9.79
C GLU A 927 10.29 36.61 -8.96
N PHE A 928 9.54 35.55 -8.67
CA PHE A 928 10.06 34.38 -7.97
C PHE A 928 11.24 33.74 -8.73
N THR A 929 11.06 33.50 -10.03
CA THR A 929 12.10 32.93 -10.90
C THR A 929 13.32 33.84 -11.00
N ALA A 930 13.16 35.17 -10.99
CA ALA A 930 14.26 36.11 -11.04
C ALA A 930 15.12 36.06 -9.76
N GLY A 931 14.48 35.95 -8.59
CA GLY A 931 15.19 35.75 -7.31
C GLY A 931 15.99 34.44 -7.32
N PHE A 932 15.39 33.37 -7.84
CA PHE A 932 16.04 32.09 -8.04
C PHE A 932 17.27 32.19 -8.96
N LEU A 933 17.17 32.87 -10.11
CA LEU A 933 18.28 32.96 -11.08
C LEU A 933 19.51 33.70 -10.53
N GLN A 934 19.36 34.54 -9.50
CA GLN A 934 20.49 35.21 -8.84
C GLN A 934 21.43 34.23 -8.11
N GLN A 935 20.96 33.01 -7.84
CA GLN A 935 21.78 31.95 -7.22
C GLN A 935 22.59 31.16 -8.25
N ILE A 936 22.25 31.27 -9.54
CA ILE A 936 22.83 30.47 -10.64
C ILE A 936 23.69 31.32 -11.58
N ILE A 937 23.25 32.54 -11.89
CA ILE A 937 23.96 33.53 -12.73
C ILE A 937 24.83 34.40 -11.83
#